data_AF-A0A0S4V207-F1
#
_entry.id   AF-A0A0S4V207-F1
#
_cell.length_a   1.000
_cell.length_b   1.000
_cell.length_c   1.000
_cell.angle_alpha   90.00
_cell.angle_beta   90.00
_cell.angle_gamma   90.00
#
_symmetry.space_group_name_H-M   'P 1'
#
loop_
_entity.id
_entity.type
_entity.pdbx_description
1 polymer ?
#
loop_
_entity_poly.entity_id
_entity_poly.type
_entity_poly.pdbx_seq_one_letter_code
_entity_poly.pdbx_strand_id
1 'polypeptide(L)'
;MELFDGQGQRIALGKELGRGGEGTVFEVPAIGAEIVAKVYHEALSQDKQAKLRTMVARVDDKLKAVAAWPLQTLHPKAGGPIRGFLMPKAQFAEPLHHLYGPGHRKQRFPNADWAFLVHTARNVAAAFTTVHGSGCVIGDINPNSVFVGRNSLARLIDCDSFQIPNGNSPFLCEVGVPNFTAPELQGRSSFRDVLRTANHDNFGLALLIFHLLLMGRHPYSGRYTGNGDMPQERAIQEFRYAFTAPAGSRGLLPPPNTVGPEILPPAMAAMFEQAFTEVGAKSGRPTAANWVAALDGVKSQLRACTADSSHKYYGGHAGCPWCEIEQRANIIFFVGLVTTPGANASTFDLSRVWAAILAVQTPGTASTPAVVAPTGLVPKPLPPEVREARTWQIIRRVAAVLIFLGCVAVSRSMAFLSLFLCGWLFLWKSDVGPELNRRKDTLRTAKQVAAAAWAQWTELATDKAFQDKIDLLKKARHEYEELSNKFAADKVQLQKNARELQLRRFLEQFFISDYDIPGVGPTRKSTLASFGIETAADVSYHQVRAIKGFGERLTGELMNWRKRIESRFVFDPSKGIDPAELGRLQQRYTQLKRQLESQLTAGPELLKRERQRIEQERNLMREVVSNANLQVAQAEADYRAIA
;
A
#
# COMPACT_ATOMS: atom_id res chain seq x y z
N MET A 1 -15.48 49.12 -22.53
CA MET A 1 -16.34 48.51 -23.58
C MET A 1 -17.74 48.46 -23.03
N GLU A 2 -18.72 49.05 -23.71
CA GLU A 2 -20.13 48.86 -23.33
C GLU A 2 -20.62 47.53 -23.89
N LEU A 3 -21.33 46.76 -23.06
CA LEU A 3 -21.94 45.50 -23.45
C LEU A 3 -23.42 45.51 -23.08
N PHE A 4 -24.21 44.76 -23.83
CA PHE A 4 -25.64 44.57 -23.64
C PHE A 4 -25.92 43.07 -23.56
N ASP A 5 -26.87 42.66 -22.73
CA ASP A 5 -27.33 41.27 -22.72
C ASP A 5 -28.30 40.95 -23.88
N GLY A 6 -28.82 39.72 -23.90
CA GLY A 6 -29.77 39.27 -24.92
C GLY A 6 -31.13 39.98 -24.87
N GLN A 7 -31.45 40.69 -23.78
CA GLN A 7 -32.66 41.50 -23.60
C GLN A 7 -32.42 42.98 -23.91
N GLY A 8 -31.18 43.37 -24.22
CA GLY A 8 -30.79 44.75 -24.49
C GLY A 8 -30.50 45.56 -23.22
N GLN A 9 -30.42 44.93 -22.05
CA GLN A 9 -30.01 45.60 -20.81
C GLN A 9 -28.49 45.82 -20.83
N ARG A 10 -28.08 47.02 -20.42
CA ARG A 10 -26.66 47.40 -20.35
C ARG A 10 -25.96 46.63 -19.24
N ILE A 11 -24.84 45.98 -19.57
CA ILE A 11 -23.96 45.25 -18.64
C ILE A 11 -22.67 46.03 -18.44
N ALA A 12 -22.41 46.40 -17.19
CA ALA A 12 -21.15 47.02 -16.77
C ALA A 12 -20.18 45.96 -16.24
N LEU A 13 -18.99 45.90 -16.84
CA LEU A 13 -17.91 45.02 -16.38
C LEU A 13 -17.18 45.65 -15.19
N GLY A 14 -16.87 44.83 -14.19
CA GLY A 14 -16.06 45.17 -13.02
C GLY A 14 -14.62 44.67 -13.16
N LYS A 15 -14.08 44.16 -12.04
CA LYS A 15 -12.70 43.68 -11.96
C LYS A 15 -12.47 42.46 -12.86
N GLU A 16 -11.31 42.41 -13.50
CA GLU A 16 -10.81 41.21 -14.18
C GLU A 16 -10.48 40.11 -13.16
N LEU A 17 -11.08 38.93 -13.33
CA LEU A 17 -10.85 37.76 -12.49
C LEU A 17 -9.80 36.81 -13.07
N GLY A 18 -9.72 36.73 -14.39
CA GLY A 18 -8.78 35.87 -15.09
C GLY A 18 -8.85 36.04 -16.60
N ARG A 19 -7.72 35.78 -17.26
CA ARG A 19 -7.55 35.91 -18.70
C ARG A 19 -7.07 34.59 -19.29
N GLY A 20 -7.90 33.97 -20.12
CA GLY A 20 -7.57 32.78 -20.88
C GLY A 20 -7.09 33.11 -22.30
N GLY A 21 -6.87 32.08 -23.11
CA GLY A 21 -6.39 32.24 -24.49
C GLY A 21 -7.42 32.85 -25.45
N GLU A 22 -8.72 32.58 -25.23
CA GLU A 22 -9.79 33.07 -26.11
C GLU A 22 -10.57 34.26 -25.54
N GLY A 23 -10.48 34.51 -24.24
CA GLY A 23 -11.35 35.45 -23.56
C GLY A 23 -10.91 35.80 -22.14
N THR A 24 -11.50 36.88 -21.61
CA THR A 24 -11.27 37.38 -20.26
C THR A 24 -12.56 37.30 -19.46
N VAL A 25 -12.44 36.91 -18.19
CA VAL A 25 -13.55 36.80 -17.23
C VAL A 25 -13.56 38.02 -16.31
N PHE A 26 -14.71 38.67 -16.20
CA PHE A 26 -14.92 39.87 -15.40
C PHE A 26 -16.06 39.70 -14.39
N GLU A 27 -15.97 40.41 -13.27
CA GLU A 27 -17.12 40.60 -12.39
C GLU A 27 -18.19 41.46 -13.07
N VAL A 28 -19.46 41.27 -12.67
CA VAL A 28 -20.58 42.11 -13.11
C VAL A 28 -21.35 42.64 -11.88
N PRO A 29 -20.82 43.64 -11.17
CA PRO A 29 -21.31 44.05 -9.85
C PRO A 29 -22.80 44.42 -9.80
N ALA A 30 -23.33 44.97 -10.90
CA ALA A 30 -24.74 45.36 -10.99
C ALA A 30 -25.74 44.19 -11.06
N ILE A 31 -25.27 42.99 -11.45
CA ILE A 31 -26.11 41.78 -11.49
C ILE A 31 -26.02 41.03 -10.15
N GLY A 32 -24.80 40.88 -9.63
CA GLY A 32 -24.55 40.21 -8.35
C GLY A 32 -23.21 39.50 -8.30
N ALA A 33 -22.75 39.16 -7.09
CA ALA A 33 -21.44 38.55 -6.87
C ALA A 33 -21.33 37.10 -7.40
N GLU A 34 -22.46 36.41 -7.57
CA GLU A 34 -22.53 35.03 -8.05
C GLU A 34 -22.41 34.89 -9.57
N ILE A 35 -22.40 36.00 -10.32
CA ILE A 35 -22.38 35.99 -11.78
C ILE A 35 -21.12 36.68 -12.29
N VAL A 36 -20.55 36.15 -13.36
CA VAL A 36 -19.40 36.71 -14.08
C VAL A 36 -19.66 36.76 -15.58
N ALA A 37 -18.96 37.63 -16.27
CA ALA A 37 -18.99 37.76 -17.72
C ALA A 37 -17.71 37.19 -18.35
N LYS A 38 -17.81 36.23 -19.26
CA LYS A 38 -16.71 35.83 -20.15
C LYS A 38 -16.84 36.62 -21.45
N VAL A 39 -15.80 37.37 -21.82
CA VAL A 39 -15.75 38.22 -23.02
C VAL A 39 -14.60 37.76 -23.91
N TYR A 40 -14.91 37.38 -25.15
CA TYR A 40 -13.89 36.89 -26.08
C TYR A 40 -12.99 38.02 -26.61
N HIS A 41 -11.74 37.69 -26.91
CA HIS A 41 -10.76 38.63 -27.46
C HIS A 41 -11.02 38.92 -28.94
N GLU A 42 -11.48 37.92 -29.69
CA GLU A 42 -11.75 38.01 -31.14
C GLU A 42 -13.24 37.88 -31.46
N ALA A 43 -13.62 38.27 -32.69
CA ALA A 43 -15.00 38.16 -33.14
C ALA A 43 -15.36 36.67 -33.31
N LEU A 44 -16.59 36.29 -32.93
CA LEU A 44 -17.02 34.90 -32.97
C LEU A 44 -17.56 34.52 -34.35
N SER A 45 -17.20 33.34 -34.84
CA SER A 45 -17.81 32.74 -36.04
C SER A 45 -19.32 32.55 -35.87
N GLN A 46 -20.05 32.49 -36.98
CA GLN A 46 -21.51 32.28 -36.94
C GLN A 46 -21.88 30.99 -36.19
N ASP A 47 -21.10 29.92 -36.37
CA ASP A 47 -21.31 28.64 -35.68
C ASP A 47 -21.11 28.75 -34.18
N LYS A 48 -20.06 29.46 -33.72
CA LYS A 48 -19.83 29.67 -32.28
C LYS A 48 -20.91 30.55 -31.66
N GLN A 49 -21.43 31.53 -32.41
CA GLN A 49 -22.59 32.32 -31.98
C GLN A 49 -23.86 31.45 -31.89
N ALA A 50 -24.13 30.58 -32.87
CA ALA A 50 -25.27 29.67 -32.85
C ALA A 50 -25.19 28.65 -31.70
N LYS A 51 -23.99 28.13 -31.43
CA LYS A 51 -23.69 27.28 -30.27
C LYS A 51 -24.05 27.97 -28.96
N LEU A 52 -23.58 29.20 -28.74
CA LEU A 52 -23.87 29.95 -27.51
C LEU A 52 -25.37 30.23 -27.33
N ARG A 53 -26.10 30.60 -28.40
CA ARG A 53 -27.57 30.74 -28.33
C ARG A 53 -28.23 29.42 -27.93
N THR A 54 -27.79 28.32 -28.50
CA THR A 54 -28.29 26.97 -28.19
C THR A 54 -28.02 26.59 -26.73
N MET A 55 -26.83 26.90 -26.21
CA MET A 55 -26.48 26.65 -24.81
C MET A 55 -27.36 27.45 -23.85
N VAL A 56 -27.56 28.74 -24.13
CA VAL A 56 -28.43 29.61 -23.32
C VAL A 56 -29.88 29.11 -23.33
N ALA A 57 -30.39 28.68 -24.49
CA ALA A 57 -31.76 28.14 -24.59
C ALA A 57 -31.95 26.79 -23.88
N ARG A 58 -30.87 26.03 -23.66
CA ARG A 58 -30.90 24.70 -23.02
C ARG A 58 -30.61 24.73 -21.51
N VAL A 59 -30.33 25.89 -20.94
CA VAL A 59 -29.95 25.96 -19.53
C VAL A 59 -31.10 25.47 -18.64
N ASP A 60 -30.77 24.58 -17.71
CA ASP A 60 -31.66 24.14 -16.64
C ASP A 60 -30.98 24.27 -15.27
N ASP A 61 -31.76 24.09 -14.19
CA ASP A 61 -31.24 24.27 -12.84
C ASP A 61 -30.22 23.20 -12.44
N LYS A 62 -30.25 22.02 -13.07
CA LYS A 62 -29.26 20.95 -12.81
C LYS A 62 -27.91 21.31 -13.41
N LEU A 63 -27.86 21.80 -14.65
CA LEU A 63 -26.65 22.27 -15.32
C LEU A 63 -26.06 23.47 -14.58
N LYS A 64 -26.89 24.45 -14.19
CA LYS A 64 -26.43 25.62 -13.39
C LYS A 64 -25.79 25.21 -12.06
N ALA A 65 -26.29 24.15 -11.43
CA ALA A 65 -25.76 23.71 -10.12
C ALA A 65 -24.34 23.12 -10.21
N VAL A 66 -24.00 22.49 -11.34
CA VAL A 66 -22.74 21.74 -11.50
C VAL A 66 -21.76 22.37 -12.48
N ALA A 67 -22.13 23.43 -13.18
CA ALA A 67 -21.33 24.01 -14.26
C ALA A 67 -21.46 25.54 -14.34
N ALA A 68 -20.39 26.22 -14.76
CA ALA A 68 -20.39 27.61 -15.16
C ALA A 68 -21.07 27.77 -16.55
N TRP A 69 -22.33 27.33 -16.63
CA TRP A 69 -23.08 27.26 -17.88
C TRP A 69 -23.48 28.65 -18.39
N PRO A 70 -23.45 28.92 -19.71
CA PRO A 70 -23.93 30.18 -20.29
C PRO A 70 -25.40 30.46 -19.94
N LEU A 71 -25.66 31.60 -19.33
CA LEU A 71 -27.00 32.03 -18.89
C LEU A 71 -27.63 33.04 -19.85
N GLN A 72 -26.82 33.96 -20.39
CA GLN A 72 -27.24 35.01 -21.32
C GLN A 72 -26.07 35.38 -22.22
N THR A 73 -26.35 35.75 -23.46
CA THR A 73 -25.34 36.24 -24.41
C THR A 73 -25.05 37.72 -24.18
N LEU A 74 -23.80 38.14 -24.44
CA LEU A 74 -23.36 39.53 -24.37
C LEU A 74 -23.02 40.06 -25.76
N HIS A 75 -23.34 41.32 -26.01
CA HIS A 75 -23.30 41.97 -27.32
C HIS A 75 -22.68 43.37 -27.21
N PRO A 76 -21.86 43.82 -28.18
CA PRO A 76 -21.31 45.19 -28.19
C PRO A 76 -22.36 46.29 -28.36
N LYS A 77 -23.53 45.94 -28.91
CA LYS A 77 -24.73 46.77 -29.06
C LYS A 77 -25.96 45.89 -28.89
N ALA A 78 -27.08 46.45 -28.42
CA ALA A 78 -28.34 45.70 -28.32
C ALA A 78 -28.69 45.01 -29.65
N GLY A 79 -28.99 43.70 -29.60
CA GLY A 79 -29.26 42.88 -30.79
C GLY A 79 -28.08 42.64 -31.74
N GLY A 80 -26.87 43.06 -31.38
CA GLY A 80 -25.66 42.89 -32.19
C GLY A 80 -25.08 41.47 -32.21
N PRO A 81 -23.90 41.25 -32.81
CA PRO A 81 -23.22 39.95 -32.74
C PRO A 81 -22.84 39.59 -31.30
N ILE A 82 -22.78 38.29 -31.00
CA ILE A 82 -22.36 37.83 -29.68
C ILE A 82 -20.86 38.07 -29.51
N ARG A 83 -20.47 38.59 -28.36
CA ARG A 83 -19.08 38.88 -27.95
C ARG A 83 -18.69 38.19 -26.65
N GLY A 84 -19.64 37.60 -25.95
CA GLY A 84 -19.42 36.93 -24.68
C GLY A 84 -20.70 36.36 -24.12
N PHE A 85 -20.66 35.96 -22.85
CA PHE A 85 -21.84 35.48 -22.12
C PHE A 85 -21.68 35.69 -20.61
N LEU A 86 -22.82 35.71 -19.91
CA LEU A 86 -22.90 35.65 -18.46
C LEU A 86 -22.96 34.20 -17.99
N MET A 87 -22.32 33.88 -16.86
CA MET A 87 -22.29 32.54 -16.27
C MET A 87 -22.15 32.58 -14.74
N PRO A 88 -22.53 31.49 -14.03
CA PRO A 88 -22.27 31.38 -12.59
C PRO A 88 -20.77 31.46 -12.29
N LYS A 89 -20.43 32.16 -11.21
CA LYS A 89 -19.08 32.25 -10.66
C LYS A 89 -18.77 30.96 -9.88
N ALA A 90 -17.59 30.36 -10.12
CA ALA A 90 -17.05 29.31 -9.27
C ALA A 90 -16.53 29.90 -7.94
N GLN A 91 -17.43 30.41 -7.11
CA GLN A 91 -17.07 31.07 -5.86
C GLN A 91 -16.43 30.13 -4.83
N PHE A 92 -15.45 30.67 -4.10
CA PHE A 92 -14.75 30.00 -3.00
C PHE A 92 -14.23 28.59 -3.36
N ALA A 93 -13.90 28.40 -4.65
CA ALA A 93 -13.44 27.15 -5.21
C ALA A 93 -12.05 27.32 -5.80
N GLU A 94 -11.26 26.25 -5.74
CA GLU A 94 -9.93 26.16 -6.32
C GLU A 94 -9.94 25.13 -7.46
N PRO A 95 -9.02 25.24 -8.44
CA PRO A 95 -8.81 24.17 -9.41
C PRO A 95 -8.61 22.81 -8.75
N LEU A 96 -9.26 21.77 -9.28
CA LEU A 96 -9.23 20.41 -8.71
C LEU A 96 -7.81 19.85 -8.56
N HIS A 97 -6.89 20.25 -9.44
CA HIS A 97 -5.50 19.80 -9.35
C HIS A 97 -4.74 20.29 -8.12
N HIS A 98 -5.19 21.38 -7.48
CA HIS A 98 -4.66 21.80 -6.19
C HIS A 98 -5.02 20.83 -5.06
N LEU A 99 -6.02 19.96 -5.25
CA LEU A 99 -6.51 19.05 -4.22
C LEU A 99 -5.88 17.66 -4.31
N TYR A 100 -5.63 17.13 -5.52
CA TYR A 100 -5.15 15.75 -5.64
C TYR A 100 -3.66 15.57 -5.24
N GLY A 101 -2.82 16.58 -5.49
CA GLY A 101 -1.39 16.55 -5.19
C GLY A 101 -1.12 16.86 -3.70
N PRO A 102 -0.36 16.04 -2.95
CA PRO A 102 -0.11 16.28 -1.53
C PRO A 102 0.50 17.66 -1.25
N GLY A 103 1.40 18.14 -2.11
CA GLY A 103 2.06 19.43 -1.96
C GLY A 103 1.07 20.60 -2.00
N HIS A 104 0.32 20.74 -3.10
CA HIS A 104 -0.69 21.79 -3.22
C HIS A 104 -1.81 21.63 -2.18
N ARG A 105 -2.24 20.40 -1.89
CA ARG A 105 -3.31 20.13 -0.93
C ARG A 105 -2.96 20.66 0.45
N LYS A 106 -1.72 20.44 0.92
CA LYS A 106 -1.23 20.96 2.21
C LYS A 106 -1.39 22.48 2.33
N GLN A 107 -1.27 23.22 1.23
CA GLN A 107 -1.38 24.68 1.22
C GLN A 107 -2.81 25.19 1.01
N ARG A 108 -3.55 24.60 0.05
CA ARG A 108 -4.87 25.10 -0.37
C ARG A 108 -6.03 24.45 0.40
N PHE A 109 -5.85 23.18 0.81
CA PHE A 109 -6.83 22.35 1.49
C PHE A 109 -6.20 21.62 2.70
N PRO A 110 -5.66 22.34 3.70
CA PRO A 110 -4.88 21.75 4.79
C PRO A 110 -5.64 20.72 5.64
N ASN A 111 -6.98 20.77 5.61
CA ASN A 111 -7.86 19.89 6.39
C ASN A 111 -8.48 18.76 5.55
N ALA A 112 -8.11 18.64 4.28
CA ALA A 112 -8.64 17.59 3.40
C ALA A 112 -7.93 16.26 3.66
N ASP A 113 -8.64 15.35 4.33
CA ASP A 113 -8.26 13.95 4.47
C ASP A 113 -8.72 13.11 3.26
N TRP A 114 -8.45 11.80 3.28
CA TRP A 114 -8.86 10.93 2.18
C TRP A 114 -10.39 10.83 2.02
N ALA A 115 -11.17 10.98 3.10
CA ALA A 115 -12.63 10.99 3.02
C ALA A 115 -13.13 12.20 2.20
N PHE A 116 -12.51 13.37 2.39
CA PHE A 116 -12.77 14.55 1.58
C PHE A 116 -12.48 14.33 0.08
N LEU A 117 -11.40 13.59 -0.24
CA LEU A 117 -11.04 13.25 -1.62
C LEU A 117 -12.06 12.29 -2.24
N VAL A 118 -12.52 11.28 -1.50
CA VAL A 118 -13.61 10.38 -1.94
C VAL A 118 -14.90 11.16 -2.21
N HIS A 119 -15.26 12.10 -1.31
CA HIS A 119 -16.47 12.92 -1.49
C HIS A 119 -16.37 13.84 -2.70
N THR A 120 -15.22 14.48 -2.88
CA THR A 120 -14.96 15.32 -4.06
C THR A 120 -15.03 14.49 -5.34
N ALA A 121 -14.38 13.33 -5.41
CA ALA A 121 -14.42 12.46 -6.58
C ALA A 121 -15.86 12.06 -6.94
N ARG A 122 -16.69 11.78 -5.93
CA ARG A 122 -18.11 11.45 -6.11
C ARG A 122 -18.89 12.62 -6.71
N ASN A 123 -18.63 13.84 -6.23
CA ASN A 123 -19.29 15.04 -6.75
C ASN A 123 -18.84 15.41 -8.17
N VAL A 124 -17.56 15.15 -8.52
CA VAL A 124 -17.08 15.28 -9.91
C VAL A 124 -17.82 14.29 -10.82
N ALA A 125 -17.94 13.02 -10.43
CA ALA A 125 -18.70 12.04 -11.19
C ALA A 125 -20.19 12.40 -11.31
N ALA A 126 -20.80 12.98 -10.27
CA ALA A 126 -22.18 13.47 -10.33
C ALA A 126 -22.36 14.65 -11.30
N ALA A 127 -21.40 15.56 -11.38
CA ALA A 127 -21.40 16.66 -12.35
C ALA A 127 -21.37 16.12 -13.79
N PHE A 128 -20.51 15.13 -14.06
CA PHE A 128 -20.44 14.46 -15.37
C PHE A 128 -21.75 13.75 -15.72
N THR A 129 -22.34 13.04 -14.76
CA THR A 129 -23.65 12.39 -14.93
C THR A 129 -24.73 13.39 -15.35
N THR A 130 -24.72 14.59 -14.75
CA THR A 130 -25.66 15.66 -15.07
C THR A 130 -25.46 16.20 -16.49
N VAL A 131 -24.20 16.47 -16.89
CA VAL A 131 -23.89 16.95 -18.25
C VAL A 131 -24.25 15.91 -19.30
N HIS A 132 -23.84 14.65 -19.12
CA HIS A 132 -24.16 13.55 -20.04
C HIS A 132 -25.67 13.29 -20.13
N GLY A 133 -26.39 13.42 -19.01
CA GLY A 133 -27.86 13.31 -18.97
C GLY A 133 -28.60 14.36 -19.80
N SER A 134 -27.97 15.52 -20.06
CA SER A 134 -28.49 16.55 -20.98
C SER A 134 -28.17 16.29 -22.45
N GLY A 135 -27.51 15.17 -22.77
CA GLY A 135 -27.00 14.81 -24.09
C GLY A 135 -25.70 15.50 -24.49
N CYS A 136 -25.14 16.36 -23.65
CA CYS A 136 -23.88 17.06 -23.92
C CYS A 136 -22.66 16.17 -23.61
N VAL A 137 -21.53 16.46 -24.27
CA VAL A 137 -20.23 15.82 -24.02
C VAL A 137 -19.23 16.92 -23.67
N ILE A 138 -18.47 16.75 -22.59
CA ILE A 138 -17.52 17.74 -22.07
C ILE A 138 -16.38 17.95 -23.07
N GLY A 139 -15.75 16.88 -23.54
CA GLY A 139 -14.73 16.89 -24.59
C GLY A 139 -13.37 17.44 -24.17
N ASP A 140 -13.35 18.52 -23.39
CA ASP A 140 -12.15 19.23 -22.92
C ASP A 140 -11.89 19.00 -21.42
N ILE A 141 -11.66 17.75 -21.06
CA ILE A 141 -11.26 17.41 -19.69
C ILE A 141 -9.77 17.72 -19.54
N ASN A 142 -9.42 18.54 -18.55
CA ASN A 142 -8.06 18.92 -18.24
C ASN A 142 -7.92 19.28 -16.74
N PRO A 143 -6.70 19.56 -16.22
CA PRO A 143 -6.48 19.85 -14.80
C PRO A 143 -7.24 21.08 -14.26
N ASN A 144 -7.68 21.96 -15.15
CA ASN A 144 -8.34 23.22 -14.82
C ASN A 144 -9.86 23.17 -15.07
N SER A 145 -10.37 22.16 -15.78
CA SER A 145 -11.80 22.08 -16.15
C SER A 145 -12.75 21.94 -14.95
N VAL A 146 -12.24 21.60 -13.76
CA VAL A 146 -13.04 21.37 -12.55
C VAL A 146 -12.55 22.26 -11.43
N PHE A 147 -13.46 22.97 -10.80
CA PHE A 147 -13.25 23.75 -9.58
C PHE A 147 -13.94 23.06 -8.41
N VAL A 148 -13.31 23.03 -7.24
CA VAL A 148 -13.84 22.39 -6.03
C VAL A 148 -13.84 23.36 -4.85
N GLY A 149 -14.99 23.45 -4.18
CA GLY A 149 -15.15 24.23 -2.95
C GLY A 149 -14.70 23.46 -1.70
N ARG A 150 -14.53 24.18 -0.58
CA ARG A 150 -14.22 23.57 0.74
C ARG A 150 -15.31 22.64 1.28
N ASN A 151 -16.49 22.66 0.68
CA ASN A 151 -17.61 21.75 0.96
C ASN A 151 -17.63 20.53 0.03
N SER A 152 -16.55 20.26 -0.72
CA SER A 152 -16.41 19.19 -1.73
C SER A 152 -17.30 19.32 -2.98
N LEU A 153 -18.07 20.40 -3.14
CA LEU A 153 -18.88 20.61 -4.33
C LEU A 153 -17.99 20.93 -5.53
N ALA A 154 -18.22 20.22 -6.64
CA ALA A 154 -17.50 20.38 -7.89
C ALA A 154 -18.32 21.24 -8.86
N ARG A 155 -17.65 22.16 -9.56
CA ARG A 155 -18.20 22.94 -10.67
C ARG A 155 -17.31 22.80 -11.89
N LEU A 156 -17.92 22.43 -13.01
CA LEU A 156 -17.27 22.42 -14.32
C LEU A 156 -17.15 23.84 -14.85
N ILE A 157 -16.00 24.17 -15.42
CA ILE A 157 -15.77 25.47 -16.06
C ILE A 157 -15.47 25.29 -17.55
N ASP A 158 -15.37 26.43 -18.27
CA ASP A 158 -15.16 26.47 -19.72
C ASP A 158 -16.18 25.66 -20.52
N CYS A 159 -17.45 25.70 -20.08
CA CYS A 159 -18.54 24.94 -20.69
C CYS A 159 -18.80 25.32 -22.16
N ASP A 160 -18.35 26.48 -22.59
CA ASP A 160 -18.44 26.93 -23.99
C ASP A 160 -17.59 26.08 -24.96
N SER A 161 -16.64 25.28 -24.46
CA SER A 161 -15.92 24.29 -25.26
C SER A 161 -16.71 23.00 -25.49
N PHE A 162 -17.72 22.70 -24.67
CA PHE A 162 -18.43 21.42 -24.69
C PHE A 162 -19.07 21.11 -26.04
N GLN A 163 -19.21 19.83 -26.36
CA GLN A 163 -19.99 19.42 -27.51
C GLN A 163 -21.49 19.45 -27.17
N ILE A 164 -22.25 20.21 -27.96
CA ILE A 164 -23.67 20.52 -27.70
C ILE A 164 -24.54 19.88 -28.78
N PRO A 165 -25.61 19.14 -28.42
CA PRO A 165 -26.52 18.57 -29.40
C PRO A 165 -27.28 19.66 -30.17
N ASN A 166 -27.36 19.48 -31.48
CA ASN A 166 -28.08 20.38 -32.40
C ASN A 166 -28.64 19.57 -33.58
N GLY A 167 -29.80 18.94 -33.37
CA GLY A 167 -30.39 18.01 -34.34
C GLY A 167 -29.39 16.94 -34.77
N ASN A 168 -29.21 16.78 -36.08
CA ASN A 168 -28.26 15.83 -36.68
C ASN A 168 -26.83 16.37 -36.83
N SER A 169 -26.58 17.64 -36.46
CA SER A 169 -25.29 18.32 -36.65
C SER A 169 -24.85 18.99 -35.34
N PRO A 170 -24.28 18.22 -34.40
CA PRO A 170 -23.87 18.76 -33.10
C PRO A 170 -22.77 19.81 -33.25
N PHE A 171 -22.75 20.79 -32.34
CA PHE A 171 -21.63 21.71 -32.21
C PHE A 171 -20.48 20.98 -31.51
N LEU A 172 -19.34 20.82 -32.17
CA LEU A 172 -18.23 19.99 -31.70
C LEU A 172 -17.33 20.70 -30.67
N CYS A 173 -16.53 19.91 -29.96
CA CYS A 173 -15.46 20.38 -29.08
C CYS A 173 -14.13 20.35 -29.84
N GLU A 174 -13.55 21.52 -30.10
CA GLU A 174 -12.36 21.68 -30.96
C GLU A 174 -11.03 21.62 -30.20
N VAL A 175 -11.07 21.58 -28.87
CA VAL A 175 -9.91 21.62 -27.99
C VAL A 175 -9.73 20.29 -27.23
N GLY A 176 -8.55 20.12 -26.66
CA GLY A 176 -8.25 18.99 -25.78
C GLY A 176 -6.80 19.03 -25.29
N VAL A 177 -6.56 18.46 -24.12
CA VAL A 177 -5.22 18.36 -23.53
C VAL A 177 -4.69 16.94 -23.73
N PRO A 178 -3.50 16.75 -24.37
CA PRO A 178 -2.99 15.42 -24.72
C PRO A 178 -2.97 14.43 -23.55
N ASN A 179 -2.54 14.86 -22.35
CA ASN A 179 -2.46 14.00 -21.17
C ASN A 179 -3.81 13.56 -20.58
N PHE A 180 -4.92 14.16 -21.04
CA PHE A 180 -6.28 13.80 -20.65
C PHE A 180 -7.10 13.26 -21.82
N THR A 181 -6.51 13.23 -23.02
CA THR A 181 -7.16 12.73 -24.23
C THR A 181 -7.13 11.20 -24.25
N ALA A 182 -8.27 10.57 -24.53
CA ALA A 182 -8.39 9.13 -24.61
C ALA A 182 -7.45 8.51 -25.67
N PRO A 183 -6.95 7.27 -25.47
CA PRO A 183 -6.00 6.60 -26.35
C PRO A 183 -6.39 6.63 -27.84
N GLU A 184 -7.66 6.40 -28.15
CA GLU A 184 -8.23 6.36 -29.50
C GLU A 184 -8.25 7.73 -30.21
N LEU A 185 -7.99 8.81 -29.47
CA LEU A 185 -7.91 10.18 -29.97
C LEU A 185 -6.50 10.76 -29.92
N GLN A 186 -5.51 9.99 -29.44
CA GLN A 186 -4.10 10.38 -29.46
C GLN A 186 -3.57 10.49 -30.90
N GLY A 187 -2.58 11.36 -31.11
CA GLY A 187 -1.93 11.56 -32.41
C GLY A 187 -2.76 12.33 -33.44
N ARG A 188 -3.95 12.82 -33.09
CA ARG A 188 -4.75 13.72 -33.94
C ARG A 188 -4.13 15.12 -33.96
N SER A 189 -4.03 15.72 -35.14
CA SER A 189 -3.52 17.10 -35.31
C SER A 189 -4.57 18.17 -35.00
N SER A 190 -5.86 17.82 -34.99
CA SER A 190 -6.99 18.72 -34.73
C SER A 190 -8.19 17.93 -34.19
N PHE A 191 -9.04 18.60 -33.41
CA PHE A 191 -10.33 18.07 -32.95
C PHE A 191 -11.54 18.71 -33.62
N ARG A 192 -11.35 19.63 -34.57
CA ARG A 192 -12.43 20.38 -35.24
C ARG A 192 -13.52 19.48 -35.83
N ASP A 193 -13.12 18.37 -36.44
CA ASP A 193 -14.03 17.44 -37.11
C ASP A 193 -14.24 16.14 -36.32
N VAL A 194 -13.90 16.13 -35.03
CA VAL A 194 -13.94 14.93 -34.19
C VAL A 194 -15.21 14.93 -33.35
N LEU A 195 -16.14 14.03 -33.68
CA LEU A 195 -17.29 13.74 -32.83
C LEU A 195 -16.84 13.08 -31.53
N ARG A 196 -16.95 13.79 -30.41
CA ARG A 196 -16.67 13.24 -29.08
C ARG A 196 -17.87 12.42 -28.59
N THR A 197 -17.59 11.44 -27.73
CA THR A 197 -18.60 10.56 -27.12
C THR A 197 -18.47 10.62 -25.61
N ALA A 198 -19.52 10.23 -24.88
CA ALA A 198 -19.44 10.08 -23.43
C ALA A 198 -18.33 9.09 -23.01
N ASN A 199 -17.99 8.12 -23.86
CA ASN A 199 -16.91 7.17 -23.57
C ASN A 199 -15.51 7.84 -23.58
N HIS A 200 -15.31 8.88 -24.40
CA HIS A 200 -14.10 9.71 -24.36
C HIS A 200 -14.03 10.49 -23.05
N ASP A 201 -15.15 11.06 -22.60
CA ASP A 201 -15.20 11.76 -21.31
C ASP A 201 -14.97 10.84 -20.12
N ASN A 202 -15.50 9.61 -20.17
CA ASN A 202 -15.33 8.62 -19.10
C ASN A 202 -13.86 8.26 -18.87
N PHE A 203 -12.99 8.36 -19.89
CA PHE A 203 -11.55 8.25 -19.72
C PHE A 203 -10.99 9.39 -18.87
N GLY A 204 -11.31 10.64 -19.24
CA GLY A 204 -10.88 11.81 -18.48
C GLY A 204 -11.45 11.84 -17.06
N LEU A 205 -12.69 11.40 -16.87
CA LEU A 205 -13.28 11.23 -15.53
C LEU A 205 -12.49 10.22 -14.70
N ALA A 206 -12.17 9.07 -15.26
CA ALA A 206 -11.36 8.07 -14.58
C ALA A 206 -9.98 8.63 -14.19
N LEU A 207 -9.34 9.44 -15.05
CA LEU A 207 -8.09 10.14 -14.70
C LEU A 207 -8.26 11.06 -13.48
N LEU A 208 -9.32 11.90 -13.46
CA LEU A 208 -9.56 12.82 -12.35
C LEU A 208 -9.81 12.07 -11.03
N ILE A 209 -10.60 10.99 -11.07
CA ILE A 209 -10.86 10.16 -9.89
C ILE A 209 -9.57 9.45 -9.45
N PHE A 210 -8.80 8.91 -10.38
CA PHE A 210 -7.52 8.27 -10.09
C PHE A 210 -6.55 9.26 -9.41
N HIS A 211 -6.41 10.47 -9.96
CA HIS A 211 -5.60 11.53 -9.36
C HIS A 211 -6.05 11.81 -7.92
N LEU A 212 -7.35 12.03 -7.68
CA LEU A 212 -7.88 12.32 -6.35
C LEU A 212 -7.62 11.20 -5.35
N LEU A 213 -7.90 9.95 -5.72
CA LEU A 213 -7.82 8.83 -4.78
C LEU A 213 -6.38 8.35 -4.55
N LEU A 214 -5.51 8.52 -5.54
CA LEU A 214 -4.14 7.99 -5.57
C LEU A 214 -3.08 9.10 -5.60
N MET A 215 -3.34 10.21 -4.90
CA MET A 215 -2.35 11.23 -4.54
C MET A 215 -1.68 11.93 -5.74
N GLY A 216 -2.46 12.26 -6.77
CA GLY A 216 -2.00 12.99 -7.95
C GLY A 216 -1.15 12.16 -8.92
N ARG A 217 -1.11 10.84 -8.74
CA ARG A 217 -0.36 9.92 -9.61
C ARG A 217 -1.10 9.72 -10.92
N HIS A 218 -0.38 9.65 -12.03
CA HIS A 218 -0.97 9.44 -13.34
C HIS A 218 -0.87 7.95 -13.75
N PRO A 219 -1.95 7.32 -14.26
CA PRO A 219 -1.99 5.88 -14.55
C PRO A 219 -1.03 5.43 -15.66
N TYR A 220 -0.59 6.36 -16.52
CA TYR A 220 0.37 6.13 -17.62
C TYR A 220 1.75 6.74 -17.36
N SER A 221 2.05 7.08 -16.11
CA SER A 221 3.38 7.55 -15.72
C SER A 221 4.07 6.48 -14.88
N GLY A 222 5.34 6.23 -15.17
CA GLY A 222 6.04 5.12 -14.55
C GLY A 222 7.42 4.86 -15.15
N ARG A 223 8.04 3.77 -14.71
CA ARG A 223 9.33 3.30 -15.23
C ARG A 223 9.09 2.38 -16.42
N TYR A 224 9.36 2.88 -17.61
CA TYR A 224 9.24 2.11 -18.85
C TYR A 224 10.34 1.03 -18.92
N THR A 225 9.94 -0.22 -19.17
CA THR A 225 10.85 -1.37 -19.20
C THR A 225 11.45 -1.63 -20.59
N GLY A 226 10.96 -0.95 -21.63
CA GLY A 226 11.49 -1.07 -22.99
C GLY A 226 12.60 -0.05 -23.33
N ASN A 227 13.06 -0.12 -24.58
CA ASN A 227 14.10 0.75 -25.13
C ASN A 227 13.58 2.16 -25.46
N GLY A 228 14.45 3.16 -25.32
CA GLY A 228 14.14 4.56 -25.64
C GLY A 228 13.15 5.24 -24.69
N ASP A 229 12.90 6.53 -24.88
CA ASP A 229 12.00 7.29 -24.04
C ASP A 229 10.55 6.85 -24.21
N MET A 230 9.75 7.02 -23.15
CA MET A 230 8.31 6.79 -23.17
C MET A 230 7.59 8.06 -22.72
N PRO A 231 7.24 8.95 -23.67
CA PRO A 231 6.36 10.09 -23.38
C PRO A 231 4.99 9.60 -22.90
N GLN A 232 4.36 10.38 -22.03
CA GLN A 232 3.07 10.04 -21.41
C GLN A 232 1.97 9.88 -22.47
N GLU A 233 1.97 10.71 -23.51
CA GLU A 233 1.02 10.65 -24.63
C GLU A 233 1.14 9.33 -25.39
N ARG A 234 2.38 8.86 -25.61
CA ARG A 234 2.63 7.55 -26.23
C ARG A 234 2.20 6.41 -25.31
N ALA A 235 2.46 6.52 -24.00
CA ALA A 235 2.00 5.54 -23.03
C ALA A 235 0.47 5.42 -22.98
N ILE A 236 -0.25 6.54 -23.09
CA ILE A 236 -1.72 6.58 -23.21
C ILE A 236 -2.13 5.90 -24.53
N GLN A 237 -1.55 6.32 -25.66
CA GLN A 237 -1.87 5.77 -26.99
C GLN A 237 -1.68 4.24 -27.07
N GLU A 238 -0.63 3.73 -26.42
CA GLU A 238 -0.28 2.30 -26.39
C GLU A 238 -0.92 1.53 -25.22
N PHE A 239 -1.91 2.11 -24.52
CA PHE A 239 -2.62 1.49 -23.38
C PHE A 239 -1.69 0.92 -22.30
N ARG A 240 -0.58 1.63 -22.01
CA ARG A 240 0.42 1.21 -21.02
C ARG A 240 0.03 1.60 -19.60
N TYR A 241 -1.08 1.06 -19.11
CA TYR A 241 -1.51 1.27 -17.73
C TYR A 241 -0.50 0.66 -16.75
N ALA A 242 0.13 1.50 -15.92
CA ALA A 242 1.25 1.11 -15.05
C ALA A 242 0.85 0.18 -13.90
N PHE A 243 -0.43 0.19 -13.51
CA PHE A 243 -0.94 -0.48 -12.30
C PHE A 243 -1.70 -1.78 -12.60
N THR A 244 -1.58 -2.29 -13.84
CA THR A 244 -2.15 -3.59 -14.19
C THR A 244 -1.44 -4.72 -13.43
N ALA A 245 -2.15 -5.82 -13.18
CA ALA A 245 -1.59 -7.02 -12.54
C ALA A 245 -1.33 -8.13 -13.58
N PRO A 246 -0.16 -8.81 -13.56
CA PRO A 246 1.00 -8.53 -12.73
C PRO A 246 1.73 -7.24 -13.15
N ALA A 247 2.41 -6.59 -12.20
CA ALA A 247 3.08 -5.31 -12.42
C ALA A 247 4.09 -5.39 -13.59
N GLY A 248 4.04 -4.43 -14.49
CA GLY A 248 4.95 -4.32 -15.63
C GLY A 248 4.57 -5.17 -16.85
N SER A 249 3.46 -5.93 -16.81
CA SER A 249 2.98 -6.71 -17.96
C SER A 249 2.69 -5.86 -19.20
N ARG A 250 2.36 -4.57 -19.01
CA ARG A 250 2.16 -3.58 -20.09
C ARG A 250 3.40 -2.74 -20.40
N GLY A 251 4.58 -3.19 -19.96
CA GLY A 251 5.87 -2.54 -20.22
C GLY A 251 6.09 -1.25 -19.43
N LEU A 252 5.19 -0.90 -18.50
CA LEU A 252 5.31 0.25 -17.62
C LEU A 252 5.12 -0.21 -16.18
N LEU A 253 6.10 0.06 -15.32
CA LEU A 253 6.01 -0.17 -13.88
C LEU A 253 5.57 1.12 -13.18
N PRO A 254 4.82 1.04 -12.06
CA PRO A 254 4.48 2.22 -11.27
C PRO A 254 5.76 2.94 -10.80
N PRO A 255 5.72 4.27 -10.56
CA PRO A 255 6.80 4.96 -9.88
C PRO A 255 7.05 4.32 -8.50
N PRO A 256 8.30 4.32 -7.99
CA PRO A 256 8.60 3.74 -6.69
C PRO A 256 7.79 4.44 -5.58
N ASN A 257 7.46 3.70 -4.51
CA ASN A 257 6.75 4.22 -3.34
C ASN A 257 5.38 4.86 -3.66
N THR A 258 4.73 4.42 -4.73
CA THR A 258 3.41 4.89 -5.13
C THR A 258 2.30 4.11 -4.44
N VAL A 259 1.17 4.78 -4.19
CA VAL A 259 -0.10 4.18 -3.75
C VAL A 259 -0.82 3.68 -5.00
N GLY A 260 -1.11 2.38 -5.10
CA GLY A 260 -1.84 1.81 -6.23
C GLY A 260 -3.32 1.53 -5.91
N PRO A 261 -4.08 1.07 -6.92
CA PRO A 261 -5.51 0.75 -6.79
C PRO A 261 -5.83 -0.33 -5.75
N GLU A 262 -4.85 -1.08 -5.26
CA GLU A 262 -5.00 -2.08 -4.20
C GLU A 262 -5.57 -1.50 -2.89
N ILE A 263 -5.45 -0.20 -2.65
CA ILE A 263 -6.04 0.45 -1.47
C ILE A 263 -7.57 0.61 -1.56
N LEU A 264 -8.15 0.35 -2.74
CA LEU A 264 -9.57 0.51 -3.04
C LEU A 264 -10.32 -0.83 -3.00
N PRO A 265 -11.67 -0.83 -3.01
CA PRO A 265 -12.42 -2.07 -3.22
C PRO A 265 -12.02 -2.74 -4.54
N PRO A 266 -11.92 -4.08 -4.61
CA PRO A 266 -11.52 -4.79 -5.83
C PRO A 266 -12.35 -4.44 -7.06
N ALA A 267 -13.67 -4.24 -6.89
CA ALA A 267 -14.55 -3.82 -7.98
C ALA A 267 -14.19 -2.44 -8.54
N MET A 268 -13.78 -1.49 -7.68
CA MET A 268 -13.35 -0.15 -8.11
C MET A 268 -11.96 -0.18 -8.77
N ALA A 269 -11.06 -1.03 -8.28
CA ALA A 269 -9.77 -1.25 -8.94
C ALA A 269 -9.96 -1.82 -10.37
N ALA A 270 -10.89 -2.76 -10.55
CA ALA A 270 -11.27 -3.29 -11.86
C ALA A 270 -11.88 -2.23 -12.78
N MET A 271 -12.62 -1.24 -12.24
CA MET A 271 -13.12 -0.11 -13.04
C MET A 271 -11.98 0.74 -13.61
N PHE A 272 -10.87 0.93 -12.88
CA PHE A 272 -9.69 1.61 -13.44
C PHE A 272 -9.01 0.79 -14.52
N GLU A 273 -8.86 -0.53 -14.32
CA GLU A 273 -8.35 -1.43 -15.36
C GLU A 273 -9.22 -1.35 -16.63
N GLN A 274 -10.54 -1.40 -16.48
CA GLN A 274 -11.48 -1.23 -17.60
C GLN A 274 -11.32 0.15 -18.27
N ALA A 275 -11.23 1.23 -17.49
CA ALA A 275 -11.15 2.59 -18.04
C ALA A 275 -9.87 2.85 -18.84
N PHE A 276 -8.74 2.29 -18.40
CA PHE A 276 -7.39 2.59 -18.92
C PHE A 276 -6.83 1.55 -19.89
N THR A 277 -7.62 0.55 -20.28
CA THR A 277 -7.21 -0.49 -21.24
C THR A 277 -8.09 -0.49 -22.48
N GLU A 278 -7.70 -1.31 -23.46
CA GLU A 278 -8.39 -1.51 -24.73
C GLU A 278 -9.85 -1.97 -24.51
N VAL A 279 -10.12 -2.64 -23.38
CA VAL A 279 -11.45 -3.10 -22.98
C VAL A 279 -12.41 -1.92 -22.90
N GLY A 280 -12.06 -0.85 -22.19
CA GLY A 280 -12.93 0.32 -22.06
C GLY A 280 -13.09 1.11 -23.36
N ALA A 281 -12.03 1.16 -24.17
CA ALA A 281 -12.11 1.81 -25.49
C ALA A 281 -13.09 1.09 -26.43
N LYS A 282 -13.13 -0.24 -26.41
CA LYS A 282 -13.95 -1.06 -27.32
C LYS A 282 -15.34 -1.39 -26.77
N SER A 283 -15.43 -1.74 -25.50
CA SER A 283 -16.64 -2.28 -24.86
C SER A 283 -17.33 -1.27 -23.94
N GLY A 284 -16.79 -0.06 -23.82
CA GLY A 284 -17.29 1.00 -22.95
C GLY A 284 -16.54 1.06 -21.62
N ARG A 285 -16.14 2.27 -21.22
CA ARG A 285 -15.55 2.60 -19.93
C ARG A 285 -16.65 2.75 -18.87
N PRO A 286 -16.32 2.60 -17.57
CA PRO A 286 -17.26 2.86 -16.51
C PRO A 286 -17.85 4.28 -16.64
N THR A 287 -19.17 4.37 -16.59
CA THR A 287 -19.88 5.64 -16.73
C THR A 287 -19.73 6.48 -15.47
N ALA A 288 -20.02 7.78 -15.60
CA ALA A 288 -20.10 8.68 -14.46
C ALA A 288 -21.05 8.18 -13.36
N ALA A 289 -22.18 7.58 -13.72
CA ALA A 289 -23.11 6.98 -12.77
C ALA A 289 -22.51 5.73 -12.07
N ASN A 290 -21.72 4.91 -12.77
CA ASN A 290 -21.02 3.79 -12.14
C ASN A 290 -20.00 4.28 -11.10
N TRP A 291 -19.26 5.35 -11.42
CA TRP A 291 -18.33 5.97 -10.47
C TRP A 291 -19.04 6.52 -9.24
N VAL A 292 -20.18 7.20 -9.39
CA VAL A 292 -21.00 7.67 -8.26
C VAL A 292 -21.36 6.50 -7.34
N ALA A 293 -21.92 5.42 -7.89
CA ALA A 293 -22.33 4.26 -7.11
C ALA A 293 -21.14 3.60 -6.38
N ALA A 294 -20.01 3.42 -7.06
CA ALA A 294 -18.82 2.83 -6.46
C ALA A 294 -18.23 3.72 -5.34
N LEU A 295 -18.22 5.04 -5.51
CA LEU A 295 -17.71 6.00 -4.53
C LEU A 295 -18.64 6.16 -3.32
N ASP A 296 -19.96 6.09 -3.52
CA ASP A 296 -20.94 6.02 -2.42
C ASP A 296 -20.72 4.73 -1.59
N GLY A 297 -20.39 3.61 -2.25
CA GLY A 297 -19.98 2.37 -1.60
C GLY A 297 -18.72 2.54 -0.73
N VAL A 298 -17.65 3.14 -1.27
CA VAL A 298 -16.41 3.42 -0.50
C VAL A 298 -16.71 4.32 0.69
N LYS A 299 -17.48 5.40 0.47
CA LYS A 299 -17.85 6.37 1.51
C LYS A 299 -18.55 5.70 2.69
N SER A 300 -19.47 4.76 2.44
CA SER A 300 -20.18 4.03 3.48
C SER A 300 -19.29 3.09 4.32
N GLN A 301 -18.11 2.74 3.81
CA GLN A 301 -17.18 1.79 4.42
C GLN A 301 -15.86 2.45 4.86
N LEU A 302 -15.83 3.78 5.01
CA LEU A 302 -14.65 4.49 5.50
C LEU A 302 -14.36 4.11 6.95
N ARG A 303 -13.10 3.79 7.24
CA ARG A 303 -12.58 3.59 8.60
C ARG A 303 -11.55 4.66 8.92
N ALA A 304 -11.58 5.13 10.18
CA ALA A 304 -10.52 5.93 10.75
C ALA A 304 -9.40 5.01 11.24
N CYS A 305 -8.15 5.37 10.98
CA CYS A 305 -7.02 4.65 11.57
C CYS A 305 -6.97 4.90 13.09
N THR A 306 -6.66 3.85 13.85
CA THR A 306 -6.51 3.92 15.30
C THR A 306 -5.15 4.46 15.72
N ALA A 307 -4.14 4.39 14.85
CA ALA A 307 -2.78 4.89 15.10
C ALA A 307 -2.63 6.38 14.75
N ASP A 308 -3.25 6.83 13.65
CA ASP A 308 -3.24 8.24 13.21
C ASP A 308 -4.65 8.68 12.81
N SER A 309 -5.24 9.59 13.59
CA SER A 309 -6.60 10.09 13.34
C SER A 309 -6.78 10.85 12.02
N SER A 310 -5.70 11.32 11.40
CA SER A 310 -5.70 11.98 10.09
C SER A 310 -5.88 10.99 8.93
N HIS A 311 -5.64 9.70 9.14
CA HIS A 311 -5.81 8.68 8.13
C HIS A 311 -7.24 8.15 8.10
N LYS A 312 -7.88 8.25 6.94
CA LYS A 312 -9.13 7.56 6.60
C LYS A 312 -8.88 6.59 5.44
N TYR A 313 -9.42 5.39 5.49
CA TYR A 313 -9.16 4.37 4.46
C TYR A 313 -10.39 3.46 4.26
N TYR A 314 -10.37 2.69 3.17
CA TYR A 314 -11.41 1.72 2.89
C TYR A 314 -11.38 0.57 3.91
N GLY A 315 -12.52 0.31 4.55
CA GLY A 315 -12.65 -0.64 5.65
C GLY A 315 -12.47 -2.12 5.31
N GLY A 316 -12.37 -2.48 4.02
CA GLY A 316 -12.03 -3.84 3.61
C GLY A 316 -10.57 -4.24 3.88
N HIS A 317 -9.70 -3.28 4.24
CA HIS A 317 -8.31 -3.56 4.61
C HIS A 317 -8.17 -3.95 6.08
N ALA A 318 -7.30 -4.93 6.36
CA ALA A 318 -6.99 -5.38 7.71
C ALA A 318 -6.20 -4.34 8.53
N GLY A 319 -5.37 -3.54 7.87
CA GLY A 319 -4.58 -2.46 8.45
C GLY A 319 -4.74 -1.15 7.66
N CYS A 320 -4.18 -0.07 8.20
CA CYS A 320 -4.19 1.22 7.50
C CYS A 320 -3.11 1.26 6.41
N PRO A 321 -3.47 1.35 5.11
CA PRO A 321 -2.50 1.36 4.02
C PRO A 321 -1.64 2.65 4.03
N TRP A 322 -2.19 3.75 4.54
CA TRP A 322 -1.44 5.01 4.65
C TRP A 322 -0.27 4.87 5.63
N CYS A 323 -0.50 4.35 6.83
CA CYS A 323 0.57 4.09 7.80
C CYS A 323 1.71 3.26 7.21
N GLU A 324 1.39 2.20 6.46
CA GLU A 324 2.39 1.34 5.81
C GLU A 324 3.22 2.11 4.77
N ILE A 325 2.56 2.86 3.88
CA ILE A 325 3.23 3.59 2.80
C ILE A 325 4.04 4.75 3.37
N GLU A 326 3.50 5.50 4.34
CA GLU A 326 4.22 6.61 4.97
C GLU A 326 5.49 6.13 5.70
N GLN A 327 5.44 4.97 6.38
CA GLN A 327 6.62 4.35 7.00
C GLN A 327 7.65 3.88 5.97
N ARG A 328 7.19 3.23 4.89
CA ARG A 328 8.09 2.72 3.83
C ARG A 328 8.73 3.84 3.02
N ALA A 329 7.96 4.87 2.69
CA ALA A 329 8.34 5.93 1.77
C ALA A 329 8.90 7.18 2.45
N ASN A 330 8.70 7.32 3.77
CA ASN A 330 8.98 8.53 4.53
C ASN A 330 8.32 9.80 3.91
N ILE A 331 7.08 9.63 3.45
CA ILE A 331 6.22 10.69 2.89
C ILE A 331 5.00 10.82 3.80
N ILE A 332 4.48 12.04 3.98
CA ILE A 332 3.22 12.28 4.70
C ILE A 332 2.17 12.75 3.69
N PHE A 333 1.05 12.04 3.58
CA PHE A 333 0.00 12.36 2.61
C PHE A 333 -1.11 13.25 3.20
N PHE A 334 -1.33 13.16 4.51
CA PHE A 334 -2.38 13.87 5.24
C PHE A 334 -1.79 14.52 6.48
N VAL A 335 -2.06 15.81 6.68
CA VAL A 335 -1.64 16.53 7.88
C VAL A 335 -2.87 16.68 8.77
N GLY A 336 -2.90 15.97 9.89
CA GLY A 336 -3.96 16.17 10.87
C GLY A 336 -3.87 17.57 11.48
N LEU A 337 -4.98 18.32 11.49
CA LEU A 337 -5.16 19.33 12.54
C LEU A 337 -5.14 18.56 13.85
N VAL A 338 -4.12 18.85 14.66
CA VAL A 338 -4.03 18.40 16.04
C VAL A 338 -5.24 18.99 16.77
N THR A 339 -6.37 18.28 16.78
CA THR A 339 -7.27 18.37 17.92
C THR A 339 -6.46 17.74 19.03
N THR A 340 -5.92 18.60 19.91
CA THR A 340 -5.30 18.18 21.16
C THR A 340 -6.25 17.20 21.81
N PRO A 341 -5.97 15.87 21.82
CA PRO A 341 -6.71 15.00 22.70
C PRO A 341 -6.33 15.51 24.08
N GLY A 342 -7.32 15.92 24.86
CA GLY A 342 -7.14 16.33 26.24
C GLY A 342 -6.16 15.39 26.91
N ALA A 343 -5.24 15.97 27.67
CA ALA A 343 -4.30 15.28 28.51
C ALA A 343 -5.05 14.39 29.51
N ASN A 344 -5.53 13.24 29.07
CA ASN A 344 -5.77 12.12 29.94
C ASN A 344 -4.37 11.63 30.28
N ALA A 345 -3.84 12.16 31.39
CA ALA A 345 -2.65 11.65 32.03
C ALA A 345 -2.82 10.12 32.11
N SER A 346 -1.95 9.38 31.43
CA SER A 346 -1.98 7.92 31.53
C SER A 346 -1.79 7.60 33.01
N THR A 347 -2.75 6.90 33.61
CA THR A 347 -2.64 6.35 34.97
C THR A 347 -1.68 5.15 35.00
N PHE A 348 -0.73 5.12 34.07
CA PHE A 348 0.25 4.06 33.90
C PHE A 348 1.37 4.26 34.92
N ASP A 349 1.41 3.36 35.89
CA ASP A 349 2.48 3.29 36.87
C ASP A 349 3.42 2.14 36.47
N LEU A 350 4.58 2.52 35.93
CA LEU A 350 5.62 1.57 35.53
C LEU A 350 6.04 0.67 36.69
N SER A 351 6.14 1.21 37.91
CA SER A 351 6.58 0.46 39.09
C SER A 351 5.58 -0.63 39.43
N ARG A 352 4.28 -0.29 39.42
CA ARG A 352 3.20 -1.25 39.67
C ARG A 352 3.14 -2.35 38.61
N VAL A 353 3.21 -1.98 37.33
CA VAL A 353 3.16 -2.94 36.22
C VAL A 353 4.40 -3.84 36.22
N TRP A 354 5.59 -3.27 36.47
CA TRP A 354 6.82 -4.04 36.54
C TRP A 354 6.83 -4.99 37.75
N ALA A 355 6.29 -4.58 38.89
CA ALA A 355 6.11 -5.47 40.03
C ALA A 355 5.18 -6.65 39.69
N ALA A 356 4.09 -6.42 38.94
CA ALA A 356 3.21 -7.49 38.48
C ALA A 356 3.89 -8.46 37.49
N ILE A 357 4.79 -7.96 36.64
CA ILE A 357 5.62 -8.79 35.74
C ILE A 357 6.57 -9.67 36.57
N LEU A 358 7.28 -9.09 37.54
CA LEU A 358 8.22 -9.83 38.40
C LEU A 358 7.53 -10.83 39.34
N ALA A 359 6.26 -10.60 39.68
CA ALA A 359 5.47 -11.49 40.51
C ALA A 359 5.08 -12.80 39.78
N VAL A 360 5.19 -12.87 38.45
CA VAL A 360 4.94 -14.11 37.71
C VAL A 360 6.07 -15.09 37.99
N GLN A 361 5.75 -16.17 38.69
CA GLN A 361 6.72 -17.22 39.03
C GLN A 361 7.29 -17.88 37.78
N THR A 362 8.60 -18.10 37.77
CA THR A 362 9.30 -18.87 36.73
C THR A 362 8.88 -20.36 36.78
N PRO A 363 8.76 -21.04 35.62
CA PRO A 363 8.59 -22.50 35.56
C PRO A 363 9.81 -23.27 36.09
N GLY A 364 10.95 -22.60 36.31
CA GLY A 364 12.19 -23.18 36.84
C GLY A 364 12.77 -24.31 35.98
N THR A 365 13.78 -24.99 36.49
CA THR A 365 14.34 -26.19 35.83
C THR A 365 13.56 -27.43 36.25
N ALA A 366 13.06 -28.19 35.27
CA ALA A 366 12.32 -29.42 35.56
C ALA A 366 13.25 -30.54 36.04
N SER A 367 12.83 -31.28 37.07
CA SER A 367 13.53 -32.48 37.53
C SER A 367 13.54 -33.56 36.45
N THR A 368 14.64 -34.34 36.40
CA THR A 368 14.79 -35.46 35.48
C THR A 368 13.62 -36.47 35.62
N PRO A 369 13.06 -36.98 34.51
CA PRO A 369 12.02 -38.00 34.55
C PRO A 369 12.54 -39.24 35.30
N ALA A 370 11.77 -39.73 36.26
CA ALA A 370 12.13 -40.92 37.01
C ALA A 370 12.07 -42.14 36.08
N VAL A 371 13.22 -42.76 35.84
CA VAL A 371 13.30 -44.04 35.12
C VAL A 371 13.04 -45.15 36.12
N VAL A 372 11.78 -45.56 36.27
CA VAL A 372 11.46 -46.74 37.09
C VAL A 372 11.88 -47.97 36.31
N ALA A 373 12.83 -48.74 36.84
CA ALA A 373 13.21 -50.03 36.27
C ALA A 373 11.97 -50.95 36.26
N PRO A 374 11.46 -51.37 35.09
CA PRO A 374 10.25 -52.16 35.04
C PRO A 374 10.53 -53.54 35.67
N THR A 375 9.78 -53.91 36.71
CA THR A 375 9.85 -55.23 37.32
C THR A 375 8.90 -56.19 36.59
N GLY A 376 9.37 -57.40 36.27
CA GLY A 376 8.54 -58.44 35.65
C GLY A 376 8.36 -58.35 34.12
N LEU A 377 9.29 -57.73 33.38
CA LEU A 377 9.26 -57.76 31.91
C LEU A 377 9.34 -59.20 31.40
N VAL A 378 8.31 -59.64 30.69
CA VAL A 378 8.31 -60.94 30.00
C VAL A 378 8.85 -60.72 28.59
N PRO A 379 9.96 -61.37 28.20
CA PRO A 379 10.47 -61.26 26.84
C PRO A 379 9.49 -61.88 25.85
N LYS A 380 9.38 -61.30 24.66
CA LYS A 380 8.52 -61.84 23.60
C LYS A 380 8.97 -63.25 23.24
N PRO A 381 8.04 -64.23 23.23
CA PRO A 381 8.37 -65.61 22.94
C PRO A 381 9.05 -65.73 21.57
N LEU A 382 9.98 -66.67 21.45
CA LEU A 382 10.62 -66.95 20.17
C LEU A 382 9.60 -67.59 19.22
N PRO A 383 9.58 -67.21 17.93
CA PRO A 383 8.80 -67.93 16.94
C PRO A 383 9.11 -69.44 16.99
N PRO A 384 8.11 -70.32 16.81
CA PRO A 384 8.29 -71.78 16.92
C PRO A 384 9.40 -72.29 16.00
N GLU A 385 9.47 -71.76 14.78
CA GLU A 385 10.52 -72.05 13.77
C GLU A 385 11.94 -71.75 14.30
N VAL A 386 12.11 -70.62 15.00
CA VAL A 386 13.40 -70.19 15.56
C VAL A 386 13.76 -71.01 16.80
N ARG A 387 12.76 -71.39 17.61
CA ARG A 387 12.96 -72.24 18.79
C ARG A 387 13.42 -73.64 18.38
N GLU A 388 12.80 -74.22 17.37
CA GLU A 388 13.20 -75.51 16.79
C GLU A 388 14.60 -75.41 16.17
N ALA A 389 14.86 -74.37 15.37
CA ALA A 389 16.16 -74.13 14.77
C ALA A 389 17.28 -73.98 15.82
N ARG A 390 17.02 -73.28 16.93
CA ARG A 390 17.99 -73.14 18.05
C ARG A 390 18.26 -74.48 18.74
N THR A 391 17.22 -75.28 18.96
CA THR A 391 17.34 -76.61 19.59
C THR A 391 18.16 -77.55 18.70
N TRP A 392 17.87 -77.58 17.39
CA TRP A 392 18.65 -78.35 16.42
C TRP A 392 20.09 -77.85 16.27
N GLN A 393 20.31 -76.54 16.34
CA GLN A 393 21.66 -75.97 16.32
C GLN A 393 22.49 -76.43 17.52
N ILE A 394 21.91 -76.46 18.73
CA ILE A 394 22.56 -76.97 19.93
C ILE A 394 22.85 -78.47 19.78
N ILE A 395 21.86 -79.26 19.35
CA ILE A 395 22.00 -80.71 19.12
C ILE A 395 23.13 -80.99 18.12
N ARG A 396 23.17 -80.29 16.98
CA ARG A 396 24.21 -80.47 15.95
C ARG A 396 25.61 -80.13 16.48
N ARG A 397 25.75 -79.07 17.28
CA ARG A 397 27.03 -78.68 17.88
C ARG A 397 27.50 -79.69 18.93
N VAL A 398 26.60 -80.15 19.80
CA VAL A 398 26.91 -81.20 20.78
C VAL A 398 27.28 -82.51 20.06
N ALA A 399 26.52 -82.89 19.03
CA ALA A 399 26.80 -84.08 18.24
C ALA A 399 28.16 -83.97 17.52
N ALA A 400 28.51 -82.81 16.96
CA ALA A 400 29.82 -82.58 16.35
C ALA A 400 30.97 -82.73 17.37
N VAL A 401 30.83 -82.20 18.58
CA VAL A 401 31.83 -82.36 19.64
C VAL A 401 31.97 -83.84 20.04
N LEU A 402 30.85 -84.56 20.19
CA LEU A 402 30.87 -85.98 20.55
C LEU A 402 31.46 -86.85 19.44
N ILE A 403 31.13 -86.59 18.17
CA ILE A 403 31.70 -87.27 17.00
C ILE A 403 33.21 -87.02 16.92
N PHE A 404 33.66 -85.78 17.13
CA PHE A 404 35.08 -85.45 17.15
C PHE A 404 35.82 -86.19 18.26
N LEU A 405 35.32 -86.15 19.50
CA LEU A 405 35.91 -86.86 20.64
C LEU A 405 35.95 -88.38 20.42
N GLY A 406 34.89 -88.95 19.85
CA GLY A 406 34.83 -90.37 19.51
C GLY A 406 35.83 -90.77 18.42
N CYS A 407 35.94 -90.01 17.33
CA CYS A 407 36.87 -90.29 16.25
C CYS A 407 38.34 -90.15 16.69
N VAL A 408 38.65 -89.19 17.56
CA VAL A 408 39.99 -89.00 18.15
C VAL A 408 40.42 -90.22 18.98
N ALA A 409 39.48 -90.86 19.70
CA ALA A 409 39.77 -92.04 20.52
C ALA A 409 40.06 -93.32 19.70
N VAL A 410 39.54 -93.42 18.47
CA VAL A 410 39.65 -94.64 17.64
C VAL A 410 40.89 -94.60 16.74
N SER A 411 41.13 -93.51 15.99
CA SER A 411 42.36 -93.40 15.18
C SER A 411 42.68 -91.95 14.77
N ARG A 412 43.98 -91.63 14.68
CA ARG A 412 44.46 -90.31 14.22
C ARG A 412 44.00 -89.97 12.79
N SER A 413 43.84 -90.97 11.94
CA SER A 413 43.39 -90.81 10.55
C SER A 413 41.92 -90.42 10.46
N MET A 414 41.07 -90.99 11.34
CA MET A 414 39.64 -90.64 11.40
C MET A 414 39.41 -89.26 12.04
N ALA A 415 40.29 -88.81 12.93
CA ALA A 415 40.21 -87.47 13.52
C ALA A 415 40.25 -86.36 12.44
N PHE A 416 41.13 -86.49 11.43
CA PHE A 416 41.22 -85.50 10.34
C PHE A 416 39.95 -85.43 9.47
N LEU A 417 39.35 -86.57 9.15
CA LEU A 417 38.08 -86.65 8.42
C LEU A 417 36.91 -86.10 9.26
N SER A 418 36.92 -86.35 10.56
CA SER A 418 35.88 -85.85 11.47
C SER A 418 35.88 -84.32 11.58
N LEU A 419 37.01 -83.63 11.39
CA LEU A 419 37.09 -82.17 11.39
C LEU A 419 36.26 -81.53 10.26
N PHE A 420 36.23 -82.14 9.08
CA PHE A 420 35.41 -81.65 7.97
C PHE A 420 33.91 -81.81 8.26
N LEU A 421 33.50 -82.95 8.81
CA LEU A 421 32.11 -83.21 9.19
C LEU A 421 31.67 -82.33 10.37
N CYS A 422 32.52 -82.15 11.37
CA CYS A 422 32.27 -81.27 12.50
C CYS A 422 32.21 -79.80 12.06
N GLY A 423 33.10 -79.38 11.16
CA GLY A 423 33.07 -78.07 10.53
C GLY A 423 31.78 -77.83 9.76
N TRP A 424 31.32 -78.83 8.98
CA TRP A 424 30.04 -78.78 8.28
C TRP A 424 28.85 -78.65 9.25
N LEU A 425 28.82 -79.44 10.33
CA LEU A 425 27.76 -79.39 11.35
C LEU A 425 27.76 -78.08 12.15
N PHE A 426 28.93 -77.50 12.42
CA PHE A 426 29.07 -76.21 13.11
C PHE A 426 28.67 -75.02 12.24
N LEU A 427 28.98 -75.08 10.93
CA LEU A 427 28.76 -74.00 9.97
C LEU A 427 27.41 -74.12 9.23
N TRP A 428 26.62 -75.16 9.50
CA TRP A 428 25.28 -75.31 8.92
C TRP A 428 24.40 -74.11 9.30
N LYS A 429 23.94 -73.38 8.28
CA LYS A 429 23.15 -72.16 8.43
C LYS A 429 21.86 -72.43 9.23
N SER A 430 21.69 -71.72 10.35
CA SER A 430 20.50 -71.77 11.20
C SER A 430 19.63 -70.52 10.99
N ASP A 431 18.31 -70.68 11.00
CA ASP A 431 17.34 -69.56 10.89
C ASP A 431 17.27 -68.66 12.14
N VAL A 432 18.16 -68.86 13.10
CA VAL A 432 18.30 -68.01 14.31
C VAL A 432 18.93 -66.64 14.00
N GLY A 433 19.78 -66.55 12.96
CA GLY A 433 20.52 -65.33 12.61
C GLY A 433 19.65 -64.13 12.21
N PRO A 434 18.66 -64.29 11.32
CA PRO A 434 17.74 -63.21 10.94
C PRO A 434 16.93 -62.65 12.12
N GLU A 435 16.42 -63.50 13.02
CA GLU A 435 15.66 -63.06 14.20
C GLU A 435 16.56 -62.38 15.24
N LEU A 436 17.80 -62.86 15.43
CA LEU A 436 18.79 -62.18 16.28
C LEU A 436 19.10 -60.77 15.77
N ASN A 437 19.31 -60.62 14.45
CA ASN A 437 19.54 -59.32 13.82
C ASN A 437 18.30 -58.42 13.94
N ARG A 438 17.08 -58.95 13.75
CA ARG A 438 15.83 -58.20 13.90
C ARG A 438 15.65 -57.65 15.32
N ARG A 439 15.88 -58.47 16.35
CA ARG A 439 15.80 -58.02 17.76
C ARG A 439 16.92 -57.03 18.10
N LYS A 440 18.12 -57.21 17.55
CA LYS A 440 19.26 -56.27 17.68
C LYS A 440 18.96 -54.91 17.04
N ASP A 441 18.37 -54.88 15.85
CA ASP A 441 17.98 -53.65 15.17
C ASP A 441 16.83 -52.96 15.90
N THR A 442 15.85 -53.72 16.42
CA THR A 442 14.78 -53.18 17.26
C THR A 442 15.34 -52.51 18.52
N LEU A 443 16.33 -53.12 19.18
CA LEU A 443 17.03 -52.53 20.32
C LEU A 443 17.79 -51.26 19.94
N ARG A 444 18.49 -51.26 18.80
CA ARG A 444 19.20 -50.06 18.30
C ARG A 444 18.23 -48.91 18.04
N THR A 445 17.12 -49.18 17.37
CA THR A 445 16.08 -48.17 17.09
C THR A 445 15.45 -47.64 18.38
N ALA A 446 15.12 -48.51 19.33
CA ALA A 446 14.59 -48.11 20.64
C ALA A 446 15.58 -47.19 21.39
N LYS A 447 16.88 -47.51 21.36
CA LYS A 447 17.94 -46.65 21.95
C LYS A 447 18.05 -45.29 21.27
N GLN A 448 17.92 -45.23 19.95
CA GLN A 448 17.93 -43.97 19.20
C GLN A 448 16.71 -43.11 19.54
N VAL A 449 15.51 -43.69 19.61
CA VAL A 449 14.28 -43.00 19.99
C VAL A 449 14.39 -42.46 21.42
N ALA A 450 14.90 -43.26 22.36
CA ALA A 450 15.13 -42.82 23.73
C ALA A 450 16.15 -41.67 23.81
N ALA A 451 17.26 -41.75 23.07
CA ALA A 451 18.27 -40.69 23.02
C ALA A 451 17.69 -39.37 22.46
N ALA A 452 16.89 -39.45 21.39
CA ALA A 452 16.24 -38.27 20.81
C ALA A 452 15.21 -37.65 21.78
N ALA A 453 14.42 -38.48 22.47
CA ALA A 453 13.48 -38.02 23.49
C ALA A 453 14.22 -37.35 24.67
N TRP A 454 15.35 -37.90 25.12
CA TRP A 454 16.17 -37.28 26.15
C TRP A 454 16.78 -35.94 25.72
N ALA A 455 17.23 -35.82 24.47
CA ALA A 455 17.74 -34.56 23.94
C ALA A 455 16.66 -33.46 23.92
N GLN A 456 15.45 -33.78 23.44
CA GLN A 456 14.31 -32.85 23.46
C GLN A 456 13.91 -32.48 24.90
N TRP A 457 13.90 -33.44 25.83
CA TRP A 457 13.66 -33.17 27.24
C TRP A 457 14.69 -32.19 27.82
N THR A 458 15.99 -32.36 27.52
CA THR A 458 17.02 -31.48 28.07
C THR A 458 16.87 -30.02 27.64
N GLU A 459 16.35 -29.76 26.44
CA GLU A 459 16.06 -28.41 25.96
C GLU A 459 14.85 -27.80 26.70
N LEU A 460 13.74 -28.55 26.75
CA LEU A 460 12.47 -28.13 27.39
C LEU A 460 12.56 -28.08 28.93
N ALA A 461 13.52 -28.79 29.54
CA ALA A 461 13.73 -28.80 30.97
C ALA A 461 14.24 -27.45 31.50
N THR A 462 14.82 -26.60 30.64
CA THR A 462 15.27 -25.25 31.00
C THR A 462 14.13 -24.24 30.97
N ASP A 463 14.30 -23.08 31.60
CA ASP A 463 13.36 -21.95 31.54
C ASP A 463 13.73 -20.90 30.49
N LYS A 464 14.61 -21.24 29.54
CA LYS A 464 15.16 -20.30 28.55
C LYS A 464 14.09 -19.52 27.77
N ALA A 465 13.07 -20.20 27.24
CA ALA A 465 11.99 -19.55 26.51
C ALA A 465 11.23 -18.52 27.37
N PHE A 466 11.09 -18.77 28.66
CA PHE A 466 10.49 -17.83 29.62
C PHE A 466 11.42 -16.65 29.90
N GLN A 467 12.73 -16.89 30.06
CA GLN A 467 13.73 -15.83 30.22
C GLN A 467 13.80 -14.92 29.00
N ASP A 468 13.71 -15.47 27.79
CA ASP A 468 13.67 -14.69 26.54
C ASP A 468 12.48 -13.70 26.52
N LYS A 469 11.31 -14.10 27.05
CA LYS A 469 10.16 -13.20 27.20
C LYS A 469 10.38 -12.13 28.26
N ILE A 470 11.01 -12.46 29.38
CA ILE A 470 11.41 -11.49 30.40
C ILE A 470 12.38 -10.46 29.82
N ASP A 471 13.37 -10.90 29.05
CA ASP A 471 14.37 -10.00 28.44
C ASP A 471 13.76 -9.07 27.40
N LEU A 472 12.75 -9.53 26.65
CA LEU A 472 11.94 -8.67 25.80
C LEU A 472 11.22 -7.57 26.61
N LEU A 473 10.63 -7.92 27.75
CA LEU A 473 9.97 -6.96 28.64
C LEU A 473 10.97 -5.99 29.31
N LYS A 474 12.19 -6.46 29.65
CA LYS A 474 13.28 -5.60 30.16
C LYS A 474 13.71 -4.57 29.11
N LYS A 475 13.85 -4.98 27.84
CA LYS A 475 14.13 -4.06 26.73
C LYS A 475 13.05 -3.00 26.59
N ALA A 476 11.77 -3.41 26.59
CA ALA A 476 10.65 -2.48 26.53
C ALA A 476 10.61 -1.49 27.71
N ARG A 477 10.94 -1.96 28.92
CA ARG A 477 11.08 -1.10 30.11
C ARG A 477 12.19 -0.07 29.92
N HIS A 478 13.37 -0.51 29.50
CA HIS A 478 14.51 0.39 29.27
C HIS A 478 14.20 1.44 28.20
N GLU A 479 13.54 1.04 27.10
CA GLU A 479 13.10 1.98 26.06
C GLU A 479 12.08 3.00 26.58
N TYR A 480 11.18 2.60 27.49
CA TYR A 480 10.22 3.49 28.12
C TYR A 480 10.90 4.50 29.07
N GLU A 481 11.88 4.06 29.86
CA GLU A 481 12.65 4.92 30.76
C GLU A 481 13.49 5.96 29.97
N GLU A 482 14.11 5.55 28.86
CA GLU A 482 14.90 6.42 28.00
C GLU A 482 14.06 7.34 27.09
N LEU A 483 12.74 7.16 27.04
CA LEU A 483 11.88 7.83 26.08
C LEU A 483 11.93 9.37 26.22
N SER A 484 11.99 9.87 27.45
CA SER A 484 12.09 11.32 27.73
C SER A 484 13.45 11.89 27.29
N ASN A 485 14.53 11.15 27.54
CA ASN A 485 15.88 11.55 27.14
C ASN A 485 16.01 11.60 25.62
N LYS A 486 15.49 10.58 24.93
CA LYS A 486 15.43 10.53 23.46
C LYS A 486 14.60 11.68 22.88
N PHE A 487 13.43 11.98 23.45
CA PHE A 487 12.63 13.13 23.03
C PHE A 487 13.39 14.46 23.19
N ALA A 488 14.09 14.66 24.31
CA ALA A 488 14.90 15.85 24.53
C ALA A 488 16.06 15.96 23.52
N ALA A 489 16.76 14.86 23.25
CA ALA A 489 17.85 14.80 22.27
C ALA A 489 17.35 15.11 20.84
N ASP A 490 16.24 14.50 20.41
CA ASP A 490 15.65 14.75 19.10
C ASP A 490 15.14 16.20 18.97
N LYS A 491 14.62 16.79 20.05
CA LYS A 491 14.21 18.20 20.08
C LYS A 491 15.42 19.13 19.89
N VAL A 492 16.56 18.83 20.51
CA VAL A 492 17.81 19.58 20.28
C VAL A 492 18.30 19.40 18.84
N GLN A 493 18.17 18.21 18.27
CA GLN A 493 18.52 17.98 16.87
C GLN A 493 17.63 18.78 15.90
N LEU A 494 16.32 18.91 16.21
CA LEU A 494 15.42 19.79 15.46
C LEU A 494 15.84 21.26 15.53
N GLN A 495 16.37 21.72 16.67
CA GLN A 495 16.93 23.08 16.79
C GLN A 495 18.16 23.27 15.92
N LYS A 496 19.08 22.31 15.92
CA LYS A 496 20.29 22.35 15.07
C LYS A 496 19.93 22.41 13.59
N ASN A 497 18.89 21.70 13.18
CA ASN A 497 18.42 21.65 11.80
C ASN A 497 17.43 22.78 11.45
N ALA A 498 17.20 23.76 12.33
CA ALA A 498 16.18 24.80 12.14
C ALA A 498 16.36 25.59 10.85
N ARG A 499 17.62 25.90 10.46
CA ARG A 499 17.91 26.59 9.20
C ARG A 499 17.49 25.77 7.98
N GLU A 500 17.85 24.49 7.95
CA GLU A 500 17.53 23.59 6.84
C GLU A 500 16.02 23.35 6.75
N LEU A 501 15.33 23.22 7.88
CA LEU A 501 13.87 23.12 7.94
C LEU A 501 13.19 24.37 7.41
N GLN A 502 13.63 25.56 7.83
CA GLN A 502 13.10 26.82 7.29
C GLN A 502 13.35 26.95 5.79
N LEU A 503 14.55 26.61 5.33
CA LEU A 503 14.89 26.63 3.91
C LEU A 503 13.98 25.68 3.11
N ARG A 504 13.83 24.43 3.57
CA ARG A 504 12.97 23.45 2.91
C ARG A 504 11.55 23.97 2.73
N ARG A 505 10.98 24.63 3.74
CA ARG A 505 9.62 25.19 3.65
C ARG A 505 9.50 26.38 2.75
N PHE A 506 10.51 27.24 2.78
CA PHE A 506 10.58 28.32 1.83
C PHE A 506 10.53 27.75 0.40
N LEU A 507 11.30 26.69 0.14
CA LEU A 507 11.28 25.99 -1.15
C LEU A 507 9.96 25.25 -1.45
N GLU A 508 9.24 24.73 -0.45
CA GLU A 508 7.91 24.08 -0.61
C GLU A 508 6.83 25.03 -1.17
N GLN A 509 7.01 26.35 -1.05
CA GLN A 509 6.05 27.35 -1.56
C GLN A 509 6.14 27.56 -3.08
N PHE A 510 7.20 27.07 -3.72
CA PHE A 510 7.47 27.32 -5.13
C PHE A 510 7.24 26.06 -5.95
N PHE A 511 6.07 25.96 -6.59
CA PHE A 511 5.70 24.80 -7.41
C PHE A 511 6.28 24.86 -8.81
N ILE A 512 6.74 23.73 -9.32
CA ILE A 512 7.26 23.59 -10.67
C ILE A 512 6.19 23.93 -11.73
N SER A 513 4.91 23.71 -11.42
CA SER A 513 3.77 24.08 -12.28
C SER A 513 3.77 25.55 -12.65
N ASP A 514 4.12 26.42 -11.70
CA ASP A 514 3.88 27.87 -11.76
C ASP A 514 5.01 28.63 -12.46
N TYR A 515 6.11 27.96 -12.79
CA TYR A 515 7.29 28.57 -13.40
C TYR A 515 7.52 28.08 -14.83
N ASP A 516 7.89 28.99 -15.73
CA ASP A 516 8.45 28.60 -17.03
C ASP A 516 9.93 28.22 -16.84
N ILE A 517 10.23 26.94 -17.05
CA ILE A 517 11.57 26.36 -16.86
C ILE A 517 12.03 25.85 -18.23
N PRO A 518 13.17 26.32 -18.77
CA PRO A 518 13.62 25.98 -20.11
C PRO A 518 13.61 24.48 -20.41
N GLY A 519 12.80 24.07 -21.39
CA GLY A 519 12.67 22.68 -21.82
C GLY A 519 11.82 21.79 -20.91
N VAL A 520 11.24 22.29 -19.82
CA VAL A 520 10.33 21.56 -18.92
C VAL A 520 8.89 22.02 -19.17
N GLY A 521 8.34 21.58 -20.30
CA GLY A 521 6.95 21.85 -20.66
C GLY A 521 5.92 21.02 -19.87
N PRO A 522 4.61 21.20 -20.15
CA PRO A 522 3.51 20.59 -19.39
C PRO A 522 3.63 19.08 -19.16
N THR A 523 4.00 18.32 -20.19
CA THR A 523 4.18 16.85 -20.10
C THR A 523 5.29 16.46 -19.13
N ARG A 524 6.43 17.18 -19.15
CA ARG A 524 7.54 16.91 -18.22
C ARG A 524 7.18 17.33 -16.79
N LYS A 525 6.44 18.43 -16.62
CA LYS A 525 5.90 18.84 -15.31
C LYS A 525 4.97 17.77 -14.72
N SER A 526 4.05 17.24 -15.54
CA SER A 526 3.17 16.11 -15.17
C SER A 526 3.98 14.87 -14.77
N THR A 527 5.04 14.58 -15.53
CA THR A 527 5.95 13.46 -15.19
C THR A 527 6.61 13.69 -13.83
N LEU A 528 7.20 14.86 -13.57
CA LEU A 528 7.82 15.17 -12.26
C LEU A 528 6.83 15.00 -11.10
N ALA A 529 5.62 15.58 -11.24
CA ALA A 529 4.56 15.46 -10.24
C ALA A 529 4.19 13.99 -9.99
N SER A 530 4.11 13.16 -11.04
CA SER A 530 3.85 11.72 -10.89
C SER A 530 4.94 10.94 -10.16
N PHE A 531 6.17 11.48 -10.09
CA PHE A 531 7.28 10.96 -9.27
C PHE A 531 7.37 11.63 -7.88
N GLY A 532 6.43 12.53 -7.55
CA GLY A 532 6.39 13.26 -6.27
C GLY A 532 7.32 14.47 -6.22
N ILE A 533 7.78 14.95 -7.38
CA ILE A 533 8.61 16.15 -7.51
C ILE A 533 7.69 17.28 -7.95
N GLU A 534 7.15 18.03 -6.98
CA GLU A 534 6.16 19.08 -7.23
C GLU A 534 6.72 20.49 -6.99
N THR A 535 7.61 20.63 -6.01
CA THR A 535 8.11 21.93 -5.52
C THR A 535 9.64 22.04 -5.65
N ALA A 536 10.17 23.25 -5.46
CA ALA A 536 11.61 23.47 -5.39
C ALA A 536 12.29 22.65 -4.27
N ALA A 537 11.56 22.29 -3.20
CA ALA A 537 12.06 21.47 -2.11
C ALA A 537 12.32 20.01 -2.53
N ASP A 538 11.56 19.52 -3.52
CA ASP A 538 11.60 18.14 -3.98
C ASP A 538 12.66 17.93 -5.09
N VAL A 539 13.19 19.00 -5.67
CA VAL A 539 14.17 18.93 -6.76
C VAL A 539 15.52 18.45 -6.23
N SER A 540 15.85 17.19 -6.48
CA SER A 540 17.17 16.60 -6.22
C SER A 540 17.82 16.15 -7.52
N TYR A 541 19.12 16.42 -7.68
CA TYR A 541 19.87 16.04 -8.89
C TYR A 541 19.75 14.54 -9.17
N HIS A 542 19.95 13.69 -8.16
CA HIS A 542 19.87 12.24 -8.32
C HIS A 542 18.45 11.75 -8.64
N GLN A 543 17.43 12.32 -7.98
CA GLN A 543 16.04 11.91 -8.21
C GLN A 543 15.56 12.31 -9.60
N VAL A 544 15.84 13.54 -10.04
CA VAL A 544 15.44 14.03 -11.36
C VAL A 544 16.21 13.29 -12.47
N ARG A 545 17.53 13.09 -12.31
CA ARG A 545 18.36 12.37 -13.29
C ARG A 545 17.92 10.91 -13.48
N ALA A 546 17.40 10.28 -12.44
CA ALA A 546 16.89 8.91 -12.51
C ALA A 546 15.60 8.79 -13.33
N ILE A 547 14.89 9.90 -13.59
CA ILE A 547 13.69 9.91 -14.43
C ILE A 547 14.11 9.92 -15.91
N LYS A 548 13.71 8.86 -16.62
CA LYS A 548 13.95 8.70 -18.06
C LYS A 548 13.38 9.90 -18.84
N GLY A 549 14.13 10.43 -19.80
CA GLY A 549 13.74 11.60 -20.60
C GLY A 549 14.12 12.98 -20.02
N PHE A 550 14.72 13.06 -18.83
CA PHE A 550 15.30 14.31 -18.29
C PHE A 550 16.78 14.46 -18.68
N GLY A 551 17.60 13.45 -18.37
CA GLY A 551 19.04 13.48 -18.67
C GLY A 551 19.79 14.63 -17.97
N GLU A 552 21.07 14.84 -18.31
CA GLU A 552 21.92 15.84 -17.66
C GLU A 552 21.40 17.27 -17.84
N ARG A 553 21.02 17.63 -19.07
CA ARG A 553 20.65 19.00 -19.42
C ARG A 553 19.43 19.49 -18.65
N LEU A 554 18.31 18.76 -18.68
CA LEU A 554 17.08 19.18 -18.00
C LEU A 554 17.21 19.08 -16.47
N THR A 555 18.00 18.11 -15.98
CA THR A 555 18.34 18.05 -14.56
C THR A 555 19.11 19.31 -14.13
N GLY A 556 20.08 19.75 -14.94
CA GLY A 556 20.81 21.00 -14.72
C GLY A 556 19.90 22.23 -14.68
N GLU A 557 18.94 22.35 -15.61
CA GLU A 557 17.98 23.45 -15.63
C GLU A 557 17.10 23.51 -14.37
N LEU A 558 16.60 22.36 -13.90
CA LEU A 558 15.81 22.27 -12.66
C LEU A 558 16.64 22.62 -11.43
N MET A 559 17.88 22.14 -11.36
CA MET A 559 18.80 22.48 -10.27
C MET A 559 19.16 23.98 -10.26
N ASN A 560 19.38 24.58 -11.43
CA ASN A 560 19.64 26.00 -11.56
C ASN A 560 18.42 26.83 -11.16
N TRP A 561 17.22 26.42 -11.56
CA TRP A 561 15.97 27.04 -11.12
C TRP A 561 15.83 26.98 -9.59
N ARG A 562 16.00 25.79 -8.98
CA ARG A 562 15.99 25.64 -7.51
C ARG A 562 17.01 26.58 -6.84
N LYS A 563 18.25 26.65 -7.34
CA LYS A 563 19.30 27.53 -6.79
C LYS A 563 18.91 29.01 -6.83
N ARG A 564 18.24 29.47 -7.90
CA ARG A 564 17.73 30.85 -8.00
C ARG A 564 16.62 31.15 -6.98
N ILE A 565 15.81 30.15 -6.63
CA ILE A 565 14.82 30.30 -5.57
C ILE A 565 15.54 30.32 -4.21
N GLU A 566 16.42 29.35 -3.96
CA GLU A 566 17.18 29.20 -2.72
C GLU A 566 18.00 30.46 -2.37
N SER A 567 18.57 31.18 -3.36
CA SER A 567 19.30 32.42 -3.10
C SER A 567 18.46 33.57 -2.52
N ARG A 568 17.13 33.46 -2.57
CA ARG A 568 16.18 34.43 -2.00
C ARG A 568 15.80 34.09 -0.55
N PHE A 569 16.27 32.95 -0.02
CA PHE A 569 15.98 32.53 1.35
C PHE A 569 16.79 33.33 2.37
N VAL A 570 16.11 33.84 3.40
CA VAL A 570 16.73 34.48 4.57
C VAL A 570 16.34 33.70 5.81
N PHE A 571 17.33 33.21 6.56
CA PHE A 571 17.10 32.48 7.81
C PHE A 571 16.68 33.45 8.92
N ASP A 572 15.60 33.11 9.62
CA ASP A 572 15.06 33.89 10.74
C ASP A 572 15.19 33.08 12.04
N PRO A 573 16.17 33.38 12.91
CA PRO A 573 16.37 32.65 14.15
C PRO A 573 15.25 32.89 15.18
N SER A 574 14.47 33.97 15.05
CA SER A 574 13.40 34.32 16.02
C SER A 574 12.19 33.40 15.93
N LYS A 575 11.97 32.74 14.79
CA LYS A 575 10.87 31.80 14.58
C LYS A 575 11.04 30.48 15.33
N GLY A 576 12.23 30.19 15.87
CA GLY A 576 12.49 28.97 16.65
C GLY A 576 12.24 27.67 15.87
N ILE A 577 11.98 26.57 16.60
CA ILE A 577 11.51 25.30 16.01
C ILE A 577 10.06 25.50 15.60
N ASP A 578 9.70 25.02 14.42
CA ASP A 578 8.33 25.05 13.99
C ASP A 578 7.36 24.26 14.92
N PRO A 579 6.19 24.84 15.24
CA PRO A 579 5.15 24.15 16.02
C PRO A 579 4.64 22.83 15.44
N ALA A 580 4.54 22.68 14.11
CA ALA A 580 4.06 21.45 13.49
C ALA A 580 5.11 20.32 13.52
N GLU A 581 6.40 20.60 13.30
CA GLU A 581 7.46 19.58 13.48
C GLU A 581 7.59 19.18 14.95
N LEU A 582 7.47 20.15 15.87
CA LEU A 582 7.44 19.85 17.29
C LEU A 582 6.21 18.99 17.65
N GLY A 583 5.05 19.31 17.08
CA GLY A 583 3.82 18.52 17.22
C GLY A 583 3.97 17.09 16.68
N ARG A 584 4.60 16.90 15.52
CA ARG A 584 4.91 15.57 14.96
C ARG A 584 5.86 14.79 15.85
N LEU A 585 6.92 15.43 16.34
CA LEU A 585 7.85 14.81 17.29
C LEU A 585 7.10 14.37 18.56
N GLN A 586 6.24 15.23 19.10
CA GLN A 586 5.40 14.90 20.25
C GLN A 586 4.45 13.74 19.97
N GLN A 587 3.79 13.72 18.80
CA GLN A 587 2.90 12.62 18.41
C GLN A 587 3.65 11.29 18.28
N ARG A 588 4.80 11.28 17.60
CA ARG A 588 5.66 10.08 17.48
C ARG A 588 6.01 9.50 18.84
N TYR A 589 6.49 10.34 19.76
CA TYR A 589 6.86 9.91 21.10
C TYR A 589 5.65 9.53 21.96
N THR A 590 4.49 10.15 21.75
CA THR A 590 3.23 9.75 22.39
C THR A 590 2.77 8.37 21.91
N GLN A 591 2.90 8.06 20.62
CA GLN A 591 2.57 6.75 20.06
C GLN A 591 3.53 5.68 20.57
N LEU A 592 4.84 5.94 20.55
CA LEU A 592 5.86 5.04 21.11
C LEU A 592 5.57 4.77 22.60
N LYS A 593 5.24 5.82 23.36
CA LYS A 593 4.83 5.69 24.77
C LYS A 593 3.67 4.72 24.92
N ARG A 594 2.56 4.92 24.20
CA ARG A 594 1.38 4.05 24.27
C ARG A 594 1.67 2.61 23.87
N GLN A 595 2.51 2.40 22.86
CA GLN A 595 2.92 1.06 22.44
C GLN A 595 3.68 0.33 23.54
N LEU A 596 4.66 1.00 24.15
CA LEU A 596 5.44 0.45 25.27
C LEU A 596 4.58 0.20 26.51
N GLU A 597 3.69 1.14 26.86
CA GLU A 597 2.72 0.97 27.96
C GLU A 597 1.83 -0.26 27.75
N SER A 598 1.32 -0.46 26.53
CA SER A 598 0.49 -1.62 26.16
C SER A 598 1.29 -2.93 26.27
N GLN A 599 2.50 -2.96 25.72
CA GLN A 599 3.38 -4.13 25.78
C GLN A 599 3.73 -4.53 27.22
N LEU A 600 4.05 -3.55 28.07
CA LEU A 600 4.35 -3.78 29.48
C LEU A 600 3.11 -4.22 30.26
N THR A 601 1.95 -3.61 30.00
CA THR A 601 0.68 -3.97 30.66
C THR A 601 0.25 -5.41 30.33
N ALA A 602 0.50 -5.86 29.10
CA ALA A 602 0.23 -7.24 28.67
C ALA A 602 1.26 -8.27 29.19
N GLY A 603 2.40 -7.81 29.74
CA GLY A 603 3.51 -8.64 30.18
C GLY A 603 3.15 -9.77 31.15
N PRO A 604 2.39 -9.52 32.23
CA PRO A 604 2.03 -10.57 33.18
C PRO A 604 1.24 -11.72 32.55
N GLU A 605 0.24 -11.42 31.71
CA GLU A 605 -0.56 -12.44 31.02
C GLU A 605 0.26 -13.19 29.97
N LEU A 606 1.18 -12.50 29.28
CA LEU A 606 2.11 -13.14 28.34
C LEU A 606 3.01 -14.16 29.06
N LEU A 607 3.57 -13.80 30.22
CA LEU A 607 4.41 -14.72 31.00
C LEU A 607 3.62 -15.90 31.57
N LYS A 608 2.39 -15.67 32.06
CA LYS A 608 1.52 -16.77 32.53
C LYS A 608 1.24 -17.79 31.43
N ARG A 609 0.91 -17.33 30.22
CA ARG A 609 0.66 -18.22 29.06
C ARG A 609 1.92 -18.99 28.66
N GLU A 610 3.07 -18.32 28.63
CA GLU A 610 4.34 -18.97 28.31
C GLU A 610 4.69 -20.05 29.33
N ARG A 611 4.50 -19.78 30.62
CA ARG A 611 4.66 -20.75 31.70
C ARG A 611 3.75 -21.96 31.49
N GLN A 612 2.46 -21.74 31.27
CA GLN A 612 1.50 -22.83 31.04
C GLN A 612 1.90 -23.70 29.84
N ARG A 613 2.38 -23.08 28.76
CA ARG A 613 2.88 -23.81 27.59
C ARG A 613 4.06 -24.71 27.95
N ILE A 614 5.06 -24.16 28.65
CA ILE A 614 6.25 -24.91 29.09
C ILE A 614 5.86 -26.07 30.01
N GLU A 615 4.94 -25.86 30.97
CA GLU A 615 4.47 -26.91 31.87
C GLU A 615 3.74 -28.04 31.10
N GLN A 616 2.91 -27.69 30.12
CA GLN A 616 2.21 -28.66 29.27
C GLN A 616 3.19 -29.47 28.40
N GLU A 617 4.12 -28.81 27.73
CA GLU A 617 5.16 -29.45 26.91
C GLU A 617 6.04 -30.38 27.76
N ARG A 618 6.40 -29.98 28.98
CA ARG A 618 7.14 -30.82 29.92
C ARG A 618 6.34 -32.05 30.34
N ASN A 619 5.06 -31.92 30.66
CA ASN A 619 4.24 -33.07 31.07
C ASN A 619 4.14 -34.11 29.94
N LEU A 620 3.87 -33.66 28.71
CA LEU A 620 3.83 -34.54 27.54
C LEU A 620 5.19 -35.21 27.30
N MET A 621 6.28 -34.45 27.38
CA MET A 621 7.61 -34.97 27.12
C MET A 621 8.08 -35.96 28.20
N ARG A 622 7.64 -35.82 29.46
CA ARG A 622 7.89 -36.80 30.53
C ARG A 622 7.31 -38.17 30.18
N GLU A 623 6.08 -38.20 29.67
CA GLU A 623 5.44 -39.45 29.25
C GLU A 623 6.19 -40.09 28.06
N VAL A 624 6.61 -39.29 27.08
CA VAL A 624 7.38 -39.77 25.93
C VAL A 624 8.73 -40.36 26.36
N VAL A 625 9.48 -39.68 27.25
CA VAL A 625 10.75 -40.20 27.78
C VAL A 625 10.53 -41.51 28.56
N SER A 626 9.50 -41.56 29.41
CA SER A 626 9.16 -42.76 30.17
C SER A 626 8.84 -43.95 29.26
N ASN A 627 8.00 -43.74 28.25
CA ASN A 627 7.62 -44.76 27.28
C ASN A 627 8.82 -45.23 26.43
N ALA A 628 9.68 -44.32 26.01
CA ALA A 628 10.88 -44.67 25.24
C ALA A 628 11.86 -45.52 26.09
N ASN A 629 12.04 -45.20 27.37
CA ASN A 629 12.87 -46.01 28.28
C ASN A 629 12.26 -47.41 28.51
N LEU A 630 10.93 -47.52 28.63
CA LEU A 630 10.24 -48.81 28.73
C LEU A 630 10.44 -49.66 27.47
N GLN A 631 10.37 -49.04 26.28
CA GLN A 631 10.63 -49.73 25.01
C GLN A 631 12.07 -50.23 24.91
N VAL A 632 13.06 -49.46 25.39
CA VAL A 632 14.44 -49.91 25.48
C VAL A 632 14.55 -51.12 26.41
N ALA A 633 13.97 -51.06 27.61
CA ALA A 633 14.01 -52.16 28.58
C ALA A 633 13.36 -53.45 28.03
N GLN A 634 12.21 -53.34 27.34
CA GLN A 634 11.57 -54.49 26.68
C GLN A 634 12.43 -55.03 25.53
N ALA A 635 13.00 -54.16 24.68
CA ALA A 635 13.86 -54.59 23.58
C ALA A 635 15.15 -55.26 24.06
N GLU A 636 15.70 -54.83 25.20
CA GLU A 636 16.84 -55.50 25.85
C GLU A 636 16.46 -56.88 26.38
N ALA A 637 15.29 -57.04 27.01
CA ALA A 637 14.78 -58.34 27.45
C ALA A 637 14.54 -59.28 26.24
N ASP A 638 13.91 -58.77 25.18
CA ASP A 638 13.64 -59.51 23.93
C ASP A 638 14.95 -59.97 23.27
N TYR A 639 15.98 -59.12 23.24
CA TYR A 639 17.29 -59.45 22.70
C TYR A 639 18.04 -60.50 23.54
N ARG A 640 18.02 -60.37 24.87
CA ARG A 640 18.65 -61.35 25.79
C ARG A 640 18.03 -62.73 25.72
N ALA A 641 16.75 -62.85 25.33
CA ALA A 641 16.09 -64.14 25.20
C ALA A 641 16.62 -64.99 24.02
N ILE A 642 17.24 -64.36 23.01
CA ILE A 642 17.79 -65.04 21.82
C ILE A 642 19.32 -65.07 21.77
N ALA A 643 19.98 -64.00 22.24
CA ALA A 643 21.45 -63.92 22.35
C ALA A 643 21.98 -65.03 23.27
#